data_AF-Q5SV80-F1
#
_entry.id   AF-Q5SV80-F1
#
_cell.length_a   1.000
_cell.length_b   1.000
_cell.length_c   1.000
_cell.angle_alpha   90.00
_cell.angle_beta   90.00
_cell.angle_gamma   90.00
#
_symmetry.space_group_name_H-M   'P 1'
#
loop_
_entity.id
_entity.type
_entity.pdbx_description
1 polymer ?
#
loop_
_entity_poly.entity_id
_entity_poly.type
_entity_poly.pdbx_seq_one_letter_code
_entity_poly.pdbx_strand_id
1 'polypeptide(L)'
;MLQQVNGHSLGSDAEGRASLKGDLREFLGGEIPLHQLDDLTKVNPVTLETVLRCLQARYTEDIFYTNAGCTLVALNPFKHVPQLYAPELMQEYHAAPQPQKLKPHIFTVGEQTYRNVKSLIEPVNQSIVVSGESGAGKTWTSRCLMKFYAVVAASPTSCENHKIAERIEQRILNSNPVMEAFGNACTLRNSNSSRFGKFIQLQLNRAQQMTGAAVQTYLLEKTRVACQASSERNFHIFYQICKGATKDERLQWHLPEGTAFSWLPNPESSLEEDCFEVTREAMLHLGIDTPTQNNIFKVLAGLLHLGNVHFVDSEDEALPCQVMDDTKVSVRTSALLLQLPEKMLLESMQIRTIKAGKQQQVFQKPCSRAECDTRRDCLAKLIYARLFDWLVSVINSSICADSKSWTAFIGLLDVYGFESFPNNSLEQLCINYANEKLQQHFVAHYLRAQQEEYEVEGLEWSFVNYQDNQTCLDLLEGSPISICSLINEECRLNRPSSAAQLQTRIESTLAGRPCLGHNKLSREPSFVVVHFAGPVRYHTAGLVEKNKDPVPPELTELLQQSQDPLLTMLFPANPEEKTQEELSGQSRAPALTVVSKFKASLEQLLQVLHNTTPHYIRCIKPNSQSQPQTFLQEEVLNQLEACGLVETIHISAAGFPIRVSHQNFIERYKLLRRLGPRMSSGLGGLEPAEGSSEQPLCAKEATLQPLLQDILHALPALIQTAATPSDPAKNTQIPLYCGRTKIFMTDSMLELLECGRAQMLEQCARCIQCGWRRHRLQKQEKQRRAAVLIQAAFRSWLTRKHIRRLHIAATVIKHAWHKWRIRMACLASKELDGMEEKPMPQAPGTLRSSMSPAHTRFLGAIIHLWPLGLVLANSADGVRGFQRKLVAHACLRLPSDRPSNKVQTPQQDQAGITSIRALPQGSIKFHCRKSPLQYADICPDPSASCVTGFNQILLESHRPVQV
;
A
#
# COMPACT_ATOMS: atom_id res chain seq x y z
N MET A 1 -31.55 0.89 37.14
CA MET A 1 -32.17 1.84 36.18
C MET A 1 -31.24 2.28 35.05
N LEU A 2 -29.94 2.53 35.27
CA LEU A 2 -28.98 3.00 34.23
C LEU A 2 -28.61 1.99 33.11
N GLN A 3 -29.52 1.11 32.69
CA GLN A 3 -29.29 0.10 31.64
C GLN A 3 -30.44 -0.03 30.61
N GLN A 4 -31.35 0.96 30.54
CA GLN A 4 -32.65 0.76 29.89
C GLN A 4 -33.05 1.86 28.87
N VAL A 5 -32.08 2.51 28.22
CA VAL A 5 -32.32 3.64 27.28
C VAL A 5 -31.80 3.40 25.85
N ASN A 6 -30.85 2.49 25.63
CA ASN A 6 -30.36 2.18 24.27
C ASN A 6 -31.15 1.00 23.68
N GLY A 7 -32.24 1.30 22.99
CA GLY A 7 -33.20 0.34 22.43
C GLY A 7 -32.75 -0.43 21.18
N HIS A 8 -31.52 -0.96 21.15
CA HIS A 8 -31.10 -1.92 20.13
C HIS A 8 -31.40 -3.36 20.57
N SER A 9 -32.05 -4.13 19.72
CA SER A 9 -32.44 -5.52 20.00
C SER A 9 -31.23 -6.46 19.97
N LEU A 10 -30.67 -6.76 21.16
CA LEU A 10 -29.55 -7.68 21.38
C LEU A 10 -29.84 -9.18 21.08
N GLY A 11 -30.74 -9.46 20.14
CA GLY A 11 -31.21 -10.81 19.81
C GLY A 11 -30.35 -11.58 18.79
N SER A 12 -29.59 -10.90 17.94
CA SER A 12 -28.84 -11.49 16.81
C SER A 12 -27.31 -11.33 16.90
N ASP A 13 -26.84 -10.26 17.55
CA ASP A 13 -25.43 -9.86 17.48
C ASP A 13 -24.45 -10.79 18.21
N ALA A 14 -24.95 -11.68 19.07
CA ALA A 14 -24.12 -12.61 19.84
C ALA A 14 -23.40 -13.62 18.94
N GLU A 15 -24.11 -14.17 17.94
CA GLU A 15 -23.55 -15.15 16.99
C GLU A 15 -22.64 -14.45 15.98
N GLY A 16 -23.04 -13.28 15.45
CA GLY A 16 -22.20 -12.47 14.57
C GLY A 16 -20.86 -12.07 15.20
N ARG A 17 -20.87 -11.64 16.47
CA ARG A 17 -19.64 -11.33 17.23
C ARG A 17 -18.82 -12.57 17.61
N ALA A 18 -19.43 -13.76 17.62
CA ALA A 18 -18.71 -15.02 17.80
C ALA A 18 -18.01 -15.44 16.50
N SER A 19 -18.71 -15.40 15.35
CA SER A 19 -18.13 -15.66 14.02
C SER A 19 -16.95 -14.72 13.77
N LEU A 20 -17.15 -13.41 13.87
CA LEU A 20 -16.09 -12.41 13.64
C LEU A 20 -14.84 -12.67 14.49
N LYS A 21 -14.97 -13.20 15.72
CA LYS A 21 -13.81 -13.57 16.55
C LYS A 21 -13.11 -14.88 16.14
N GLY A 22 -13.81 -15.78 15.44
CA GLY A 22 -13.22 -16.90 14.72
C GLY A 22 -12.51 -16.43 13.46
N ASP A 23 -13.22 -15.72 12.59
CA ASP A 23 -12.75 -15.21 11.30
C ASP A 23 -11.48 -14.36 11.46
N LEU A 24 -11.47 -13.46 12.45
CA LEU A 24 -10.28 -12.68 12.83
C LEU A 24 -9.11 -13.56 13.30
N ARG A 25 -9.36 -14.65 14.05
CA ARG A 25 -8.29 -15.54 14.51
C ARG A 25 -7.70 -16.39 13.40
N GLU A 26 -8.50 -16.73 12.40
CA GLU A 26 -8.03 -17.47 11.21
C GLU A 26 -7.18 -16.56 10.31
N PHE A 27 -7.67 -15.37 9.97
CA PHE A 27 -6.91 -14.38 9.20
C PHE A 27 -5.57 -13.99 9.87
N LEU A 28 -5.57 -13.86 11.20
CA LEU A 28 -4.38 -13.49 11.98
C LEU A 28 -3.49 -14.70 12.35
N GLY A 29 -3.91 -15.93 12.02
CA GLY A 29 -3.14 -17.16 12.22
C GLY A 29 -2.62 -17.79 10.92
N GLY A 30 -3.11 -17.34 9.76
CA GLY A 30 -2.71 -17.86 8.45
C GLY A 30 -1.29 -17.46 8.02
N GLU A 31 -0.68 -18.28 7.16
CA GLU A 31 0.67 -18.04 6.62
C GLU A 31 0.75 -16.88 5.60
N ILE A 32 -0.35 -16.16 5.35
CA ILE A 32 -0.40 -15.03 4.41
C ILE A 32 0.48 -13.90 4.97
N PRO A 33 1.59 -13.51 4.29
CA PRO A 33 2.42 -12.43 4.80
C PRO A 33 1.68 -11.11 4.57
N LEU A 34 1.05 -10.58 5.61
CA LEU A 34 0.19 -9.38 5.54
C LEU A 34 0.90 -8.18 4.87
N HIS A 35 2.22 -8.11 4.97
CA HIS A 35 3.03 -7.09 4.29
C HIS A 35 2.95 -7.16 2.75
N GLN A 36 2.48 -8.26 2.14
CA GLN A 36 2.36 -8.43 0.68
C GLN A 36 0.96 -8.03 0.14
N LEU A 37 0.02 -7.62 1.01
CA LEU A 37 -1.29 -7.14 0.59
C LEU A 37 -1.18 -5.69 0.04
N ASP A 38 -0.91 -5.60 -1.25
CA ASP A 38 -0.86 -4.35 -2.04
C ASP A 38 -2.24 -3.69 -2.25
N ASP A 39 -3.33 -4.34 -1.84
CA ASP A 39 -4.66 -3.72 -1.78
C ASP A 39 -5.43 -4.23 -0.55
N LEU A 40 -5.89 -3.31 0.28
CA LEU A 40 -6.62 -3.58 1.53
C LEU A 40 -8.04 -4.12 1.29
N THR A 41 -8.58 -4.06 0.08
CA THR A 41 -9.84 -4.77 -0.27
C THR A 41 -9.73 -6.29 -0.10
N LYS A 42 -8.52 -6.85 -0.18
CA LYS A 42 -8.23 -8.29 -0.03
C LYS A 42 -8.09 -8.74 1.43
N VAL A 43 -8.31 -7.84 2.39
CA VAL A 43 -8.29 -8.12 3.83
C VAL A 43 -9.65 -8.67 4.23
N ASN A 44 -9.72 -9.95 4.63
CA ASN A 44 -10.99 -10.62 4.96
C ASN A 44 -10.93 -11.18 6.40
N PRO A 45 -11.77 -10.73 7.35
CA PRO A 45 -12.77 -9.66 7.22
C PRO A 45 -12.14 -8.25 7.19
N VAL A 46 -12.74 -7.32 6.44
CA VAL A 46 -12.37 -5.89 6.46
C VAL A 46 -12.80 -5.30 7.81
N THR A 47 -11.84 -4.98 8.67
CA THR A 47 -12.09 -4.33 9.97
C THR A 47 -10.97 -3.34 10.28
N LEU A 48 -11.22 -2.41 11.20
CA LEU A 48 -10.19 -1.50 11.72
C LEU A 48 -8.95 -2.27 12.22
N GLU A 49 -9.14 -3.36 12.96
CA GLU A 49 -8.08 -4.21 13.53
C GLU A 49 -7.25 -4.93 12.44
N THR A 50 -7.90 -5.50 11.42
CA THR A 50 -7.19 -6.21 10.34
C THR A 50 -6.46 -5.26 9.40
N VAL A 51 -7.05 -4.10 9.10
CA VAL A 51 -6.38 -3.02 8.35
C VAL A 51 -5.19 -2.46 9.14
N LEU A 52 -5.35 -2.19 10.43
CA LEU A 52 -4.28 -1.71 11.32
C LEU A 52 -3.08 -2.64 11.33
N ARG A 53 -3.30 -3.95 11.51
CA ARG A 53 -2.22 -4.97 11.50
C ARG A 53 -1.59 -5.14 10.12
N CYS A 54 -2.37 -5.02 9.04
CA CYS A 54 -1.83 -5.03 7.69
C CYS A 54 -0.87 -3.85 7.45
N LEU A 55 -1.25 -2.64 7.90
CA LEU A 55 -0.40 -1.44 7.83
C LEU A 55 0.83 -1.56 8.74
N GLN A 56 0.70 -2.11 9.95
CA GLN A 56 1.81 -2.36 10.87
C GLN A 56 2.83 -3.35 10.27
N ALA A 57 2.36 -4.43 9.65
CA ALA A 57 3.21 -5.40 8.97
C ALA A 57 3.93 -4.79 7.76
N ARG A 58 3.22 -4.01 6.93
CA ARG A 58 3.84 -3.27 5.80
C ARG A 58 4.89 -2.26 6.29
N TYR A 59 4.61 -1.51 7.35
CA TYR A 59 5.55 -0.54 7.93
C TYR A 59 6.83 -1.20 8.48
N THR A 60 6.70 -2.38 9.11
CA THR A 60 7.84 -3.14 9.66
C THR A 60 8.79 -3.64 8.56
N GLU A 61 8.28 -3.92 7.36
CA GLU A 61 9.04 -4.34 6.18
C GLU A 61 9.43 -3.17 5.26
N ASP A 62 9.38 -1.92 5.75
CA ASP A 62 9.66 -0.68 5.00
C ASP A 62 8.79 -0.47 3.73
N ILE A 63 7.54 -0.94 3.75
CA ILE A 63 6.56 -0.78 2.66
C ILE A 63 5.53 0.30 3.05
N PHE A 64 5.75 1.53 2.58
CA PHE A 64 5.00 2.70 3.05
C PHE A 64 3.69 3.00 2.31
N TYR A 65 3.42 2.35 1.18
CA TYR A 65 2.24 2.59 0.34
C TYR A 65 1.38 1.34 0.19
N THR A 66 0.06 1.47 0.15
CA THR A 66 -0.87 0.40 -0.24
C THR A 66 -2.16 0.97 -0.82
N ASN A 67 -2.88 0.21 -1.64
CA ASN A 67 -4.20 0.63 -2.12
C ASN A 67 -5.30 0.31 -1.09
N ALA A 68 -6.36 1.11 -1.12
CA ALA A 68 -7.64 0.88 -0.46
C ALA A 68 -8.73 1.04 -1.53
N GLY A 69 -8.81 0.04 -2.43
CA GLY A 69 -9.59 0.16 -3.66
C GLY A 69 -9.10 1.32 -4.53
N CYS A 70 -9.93 2.35 -4.71
CA CYS A 70 -9.60 3.53 -5.52
C CYS A 70 -8.69 4.56 -4.82
N THR A 71 -8.43 4.40 -3.52
CA THR A 71 -7.69 5.36 -2.70
C THR A 71 -6.29 4.85 -2.40
N LEU A 72 -5.26 5.68 -2.54
CA LEU A 72 -3.90 5.34 -2.09
C LEU A 72 -3.72 5.67 -0.60
N VAL A 73 -3.19 4.74 0.17
CA VAL A 73 -2.78 4.94 1.57
C VAL A 73 -1.27 5.13 1.61
N ALA A 74 -0.82 6.16 2.34
CA ALA A 74 0.59 6.55 2.46
C ALA A 74 0.99 6.72 3.93
N LEU A 75 1.86 5.85 4.43
CA LEU A 75 2.46 5.93 5.76
C LEU A 75 3.69 6.84 5.72
N ASN A 76 3.79 7.84 6.61
CA ASN A 76 5.01 8.65 6.72
C ASN A 76 6.17 7.79 7.28
N PRO A 77 7.29 7.59 6.55
CA PRO A 77 8.39 6.75 7.02
C PRO A 77 9.21 7.35 8.18
N PHE A 78 9.13 8.66 8.41
CA PHE A 78 9.99 9.42 9.34
C PHE A 78 11.51 9.20 9.17
N LYS A 79 11.93 8.77 7.98
CA LYS A 79 13.33 8.65 7.55
C LYS A 79 13.45 8.94 6.05
N HIS A 80 14.64 9.37 5.62
CA HIS A 80 14.94 9.54 4.21
C HIS A 80 15.13 8.18 3.53
N VAL A 81 14.24 7.84 2.58
CA VAL A 81 14.29 6.59 1.78
C VAL A 81 14.60 6.95 0.32
N PRO A 82 15.89 7.09 -0.07
CA PRO A 82 16.25 7.67 -1.37
C PRO A 82 15.75 6.86 -2.57
N GLN A 83 15.75 5.54 -2.47
CA GLN A 83 15.32 4.63 -3.55
C GLN A 83 13.83 4.75 -3.89
N LEU A 84 13.00 5.22 -2.95
CA LEU A 84 11.55 5.30 -3.09
C LEU A 84 11.10 6.51 -3.93
N TYR A 85 11.99 7.48 -4.15
CA TYR A 85 11.70 8.74 -4.83
C TYR A 85 12.77 9.13 -5.87
N ALA A 86 13.50 8.13 -6.34
CA ALA A 86 14.55 8.25 -7.33
C ALA A 86 13.96 8.57 -8.73
N PRO A 87 14.60 9.44 -9.55
CA PRO A 87 14.11 9.75 -10.91
C PRO A 87 13.98 8.52 -11.81
N GLU A 88 14.82 7.51 -11.61
CA GLU A 88 14.78 6.23 -12.32
C GLU A 88 13.47 5.48 -12.04
N LEU A 89 12.98 5.53 -10.80
CA LEU A 89 11.69 4.95 -10.42
C LEU A 89 10.53 5.75 -11.03
N MET A 90 10.62 7.08 -11.10
CA MET A 90 9.62 7.91 -11.80
C MET A 90 9.52 7.50 -13.28
N GLN A 91 10.66 7.25 -13.94
CA GLN A 91 10.71 6.76 -15.31
C GLN A 91 10.17 5.32 -15.45
N GLU A 92 10.37 4.44 -14.47
CA GLU A 92 9.79 3.09 -14.46
C GLU A 92 8.25 3.12 -14.49
N TYR A 93 7.62 3.88 -13.59
CA TYR A 93 6.16 4.03 -13.58
C TYR A 93 5.62 4.69 -14.86
N HIS A 94 6.35 5.67 -15.40
CA HIS A 94 5.95 6.33 -16.65
C HIS A 94 6.05 5.40 -17.87
N ALA A 95 7.15 4.64 -18.00
CA ALA A 95 7.37 3.71 -19.10
C ALA A 95 6.50 2.44 -19.03
N ALA A 96 5.99 2.08 -17.85
CA ALA A 96 5.17 0.89 -17.66
C ALA A 96 3.84 0.98 -18.46
N PRO A 97 3.49 -0.02 -19.30
CA PRO A 97 2.23 0.00 -20.03
C PRO A 97 1.00 -0.13 -19.12
N GLN A 98 1.17 -0.69 -17.92
CA GLN A 98 0.12 -0.89 -16.91
C GLN A 98 0.69 -0.60 -15.51
N PRO A 99 0.90 0.67 -15.11
CA PRO A 99 1.50 1.03 -13.82
C PRO A 99 0.71 0.48 -12.61
N GLN A 100 -0.60 0.27 -12.74
CA GLN A 100 -1.45 -0.41 -11.75
C GLN A 100 -1.16 -1.91 -11.56
N LYS A 101 -0.16 -2.48 -12.25
CA LYS A 101 0.43 -3.81 -11.97
C LYS A 101 1.79 -3.75 -11.26
N LEU A 102 2.39 -2.56 -11.13
CA LEU A 102 3.52 -2.34 -10.24
C LEU A 102 3.02 -2.26 -8.79
N LYS A 103 3.94 -2.08 -7.84
CA LYS A 103 3.57 -1.87 -6.44
C LYS A 103 2.73 -0.58 -6.28
N PRO A 104 1.89 -0.48 -5.24
CA PRO A 104 1.21 0.78 -4.90
C PRO A 104 2.22 1.90 -4.68
N HIS A 105 2.04 3.03 -5.36
CA HIS A 105 2.90 4.20 -5.21
C HIS A 105 2.18 5.49 -5.60
N ILE A 106 2.68 6.63 -5.10
CA ILE A 106 2.21 7.97 -5.52
C ILE A 106 2.39 8.20 -7.02
N PHE A 107 3.38 7.55 -7.65
CA PHE A 107 3.62 7.61 -9.09
C PHE A 107 2.57 6.81 -9.89
N THR A 108 1.92 5.80 -9.31
CA THR A 108 0.77 5.12 -9.94
C THR A 108 -0.40 6.09 -10.11
N VAL A 109 -0.68 6.90 -9.08
CA VAL A 109 -1.73 7.94 -9.13
C VAL A 109 -1.33 9.06 -10.09
N GLY A 110 -0.08 9.55 -10.01
CA GLY A 110 0.44 10.59 -10.89
C GLY A 110 0.50 10.22 -12.38
N GLU A 111 0.81 8.96 -12.69
CA GLU A 111 0.77 8.47 -14.08
C GLU A 111 -0.67 8.27 -14.56
N GLN A 112 -1.59 7.83 -13.69
CA GLN A 112 -2.99 7.65 -14.06
C GLN A 112 -3.68 8.99 -14.36
N THR A 113 -3.45 10.04 -13.55
CA THR A 113 -3.94 11.40 -13.87
C THR A 113 -3.33 11.94 -15.16
N TYR A 114 -2.02 11.80 -15.35
CA TYR A 114 -1.35 12.25 -16.58
C TYR A 114 -1.87 11.54 -17.85
N ARG A 115 -2.17 10.24 -17.75
CA ARG A 115 -2.81 9.46 -18.82
C ARG A 115 -4.27 9.81 -19.06
N ASN A 116 -5.04 10.12 -18.02
CA ASN A 116 -6.43 10.55 -18.17
C ASN A 116 -6.54 11.82 -19.03
N VAL A 117 -5.66 12.82 -18.81
CA VAL A 117 -5.56 14.04 -19.64
C VAL A 117 -5.20 13.73 -21.11
N LYS A 118 -4.57 12.58 -21.40
CA LYS A 118 -4.12 12.17 -22.74
C LYS A 118 -5.20 11.50 -23.59
N SER A 119 -6.13 10.81 -22.94
CA SER A 119 -6.92 9.75 -23.57
C SER A 119 -8.17 10.21 -24.33
N LEU A 120 -8.49 11.50 -24.28
CA LEU A 120 -9.78 12.04 -24.71
C LEU A 120 -9.63 13.16 -25.76
N ILE A 121 -10.62 13.28 -26.65
CA ILE A 121 -10.69 14.33 -27.67
C ILE A 121 -10.93 15.70 -27.02
N GLU A 122 -11.73 15.73 -25.96
CA GLU A 122 -11.86 16.85 -25.03
C GLU A 122 -11.18 16.46 -23.70
N PRO A 123 -10.09 17.14 -23.28
CA PRO A 123 -9.32 16.70 -22.13
C PRO A 123 -10.03 17.01 -20.81
N VAL A 124 -10.43 15.97 -20.09
CA VAL A 124 -11.04 16.11 -18.74
C VAL A 124 -9.94 16.42 -17.72
N ASN A 125 -10.08 17.57 -17.05
CA ASN A 125 -9.17 18.01 -15.99
C ASN A 125 -9.10 16.97 -14.87
N GLN A 126 -7.98 16.92 -14.14
CA GLN A 126 -7.77 15.94 -13.07
C GLN A 126 -7.51 16.66 -11.74
N SER A 127 -7.76 15.96 -10.62
CA SER A 127 -7.36 16.46 -9.30
C SER A 127 -6.93 15.31 -8.38
N ILE A 128 -5.91 15.54 -7.55
CA ILE A 128 -5.48 14.65 -6.48
C ILE A 128 -5.78 15.33 -5.14
N VAL A 129 -6.62 14.72 -4.32
CA VAL A 129 -6.93 15.17 -2.96
C VAL A 129 -6.03 14.44 -1.98
N VAL A 130 -5.12 15.16 -1.35
CA VAL A 130 -4.18 14.65 -0.35
C VAL A 130 -4.66 15.10 1.04
N SER A 131 -5.02 14.14 1.88
CA SER A 131 -5.66 14.37 3.18
C SER A 131 -5.09 13.44 4.27
N GLY A 132 -5.31 13.77 5.54
CA GLY A 132 -4.71 13.08 6.69
C GLY A 132 -4.27 14.05 7.79
N GLU A 133 -3.76 13.54 8.91
CA GLU A 133 -3.39 14.36 10.06
C GLU A 133 -2.22 15.34 9.79
N SER A 134 -2.04 16.34 10.65
CA SER A 134 -0.82 17.17 10.68
C SER A 134 0.42 16.29 10.93
N GLY A 135 1.48 16.50 10.15
CA GLY A 135 2.69 15.65 10.18
C GLY A 135 2.57 14.30 9.46
N ALA A 136 1.40 13.95 8.89
CA ALA A 136 1.22 12.69 8.15
C ALA A 136 1.92 12.68 6.76
N GLY A 137 2.52 13.78 6.31
CA GLY A 137 3.28 13.84 5.05
C GLY A 137 2.50 14.31 3.81
N LYS A 138 1.36 14.98 3.97
CA LYS A 138 0.54 15.49 2.84
C LYS A 138 1.30 16.43 1.90
N THR A 139 1.84 17.53 2.44
CA THR A 139 2.60 18.54 1.69
C THR A 139 3.85 17.95 1.04
N TRP A 140 4.48 17.00 1.73
CA TRP A 140 5.61 16.23 1.22
C TRP A 140 5.21 15.33 0.03
N THR A 141 4.07 14.64 0.13
CA THR A 141 3.47 13.86 -0.97
C THR A 141 3.15 14.75 -2.18
N SER A 142 2.59 15.94 -1.94
CA SER A 142 2.33 16.94 -2.98
C SER A 142 3.63 17.41 -3.67
N ARG A 143 4.70 17.67 -2.90
CA ARG A 143 6.05 17.98 -3.45
C ARG A 143 6.56 16.87 -4.37
N CYS A 144 6.43 15.60 -3.99
CA CYS A 144 6.88 14.48 -4.83
C CYS A 144 6.00 14.23 -6.06
N LEU A 145 4.70 14.53 -6.00
CA LEU A 145 3.83 14.54 -7.19
C LEU A 145 4.24 15.66 -8.16
N MET A 146 4.52 16.88 -7.67
CA MET A 146 5.00 17.97 -8.52
C MET A 146 6.32 17.63 -9.23
N LYS A 147 7.29 17.03 -8.51
CA LYS A 147 8.54 16.54 -9.11
C LYS A 147 8.31 15.44 -10.16
N PHE A 148 7.39 14.51 -9.90
CA PHE A 148 7.00 13.49 -10.89
C PHE A 148 6.47 14.14 -12.18
N TYR A 149 5.56 15.11 -12.09
CA TYR A 149 5.07 15.82 -13.27
C TYR A 149 6.14 16.67 -13.97
N ALA A 150 7.10 17.25 -13.23
CA ALA A 150 8.22 17.97 -13.84
C ALA A 150 9.07 17.05 -14.73
N VAL A 151 9.34 15.82 -14.28
CA VAL A 151 10.06 14.79 -15.06
C VAL A 151 9.22 14.25 -16.23
N VAL A 152 7.91 14.06 -16.04
CA VAL A 152 7.03 13.36 -17.00
C VAL A 152 6.39 14.29 -18.06
N ALA A 153 6.17 15.57 -17.73
CA ALA A 153 5.70 16.58 -18.67
C ALA A 153 6.85 17.30 -19.42
N ALA A 154 8.11 16.99 -19.09
CA ALA A 154 9.27 17.42 -19.87
C ALA A 154 9.35 16.65 -21.20
N SER A 155 9.35 17.38 -22.31
CA SER A 155 9.45 16.77 -23.64
C SER A 155 10.89 16.30 -23.93
N PRO A 156 11.12 14.99 -24.20
CA PRO A 156 12.46 14.45 -24.47
C PRO A 156 13.07 14.96 -25.79
N THR A 157 12.26 15.57 -26.67
CA THR A 157 12.69 16.05 -28.00
C THR A 157 13.14 17.51 -28.00
N SER A 158 12.95 18.26 -26.90
CA SER A 158 13.09 19.72 -26.91
C SER A 158 13.63 20.28 -25.58
N CYS A 159 14.90 20.67 -25.57
CA CYS A 159 15.60 21.20 -24.39
C CYS A 159 14.88 22.41 -23.76
N GLU A 160 14.32 23.33 -24.55
CA GLU A 160 13.59 24.50 -24.01
C GLU A 160 12.36 24.11 -23.17
N ASN A 161 11.61 23.08 -23.55
CA ASN A 161 10.44 22.66 -22.76
C ASN A 161 10.85 21.97 -21.45
N HIS A 162 12.02 21.31 -21.41
CA HIS A 162 12.59 20.83 -20.14
C HIS A 162 12.91 22.01 -19.22
N LYS A 163 13.61 23.04 -19.73
CA LYS A 163 13.91 24.27 -18.97
C LYS A 163 12.64 24.97 -18.46
N ILE A 164 11.56 24.97 -19.24
CA ILE A 164 10.27 25.55 -18.81
C ILE A 164 9.66 24.75 -17.66
N ALA A 165 9.53 23.42 -17.82
CA ALA A 165 8.98 22.55 -16.77
C ALA A 165 9.83 22.61 -15.47
N GLU A 166 11.15 22.53 -15.60
CA GLU A 166 12.11 22.64 -14.50
C GLU A 166 12.06 24.02 -13.82
N ARG A 167 11.97 25.12 -14.59
CA ARG A 167 11.79 26.49 -14.04
C ARG A 167 10.48 26.64 -13.28
N ILE A 168 9.40 26.02 -13.74
CA ILE A 168 8.10 26.01 -13.05
C ILE A 168 8.21 25.18 -11.76
N GLU A 169 8.80 23.99 -11.81
CA GLU A 169 9.06 23.17 -10.62
C GLU A 169 9.86 23.95 -9.58
N GLN A 170 11.02 24.51 -9.96
CA GLN A 170 11.88 25.27 -9.04
C GLN A 170 11.18 26.51 -8.48
N ARG A 171 10.33 27.20 -9.25
CA ARG A 171 9.51 28.31 -8.73
C ARG A 171 8.45 27.85 -7.73
N ILE A 172 7.77 26.73 -7.98
CA ILE A 172 6.80 26.20 -7.02
C ILE A 172 7.50 25.65 -5.77
N LEU A 173 8.67 25.01 -5.91
CA LEU A 173 9.49 24.58 -4.79
C LEU A 173 9.95 25.77 -3.93
N ASN A 174 10.50 26.81 -4.55
CA ASN A 174 10.90 28.06 -3.88
C ASN A 174 9.71 28.85 -3.33
N SER A 175 8.48 28.65 -3.84
CA SER A 175 7.29 29.23 -3.22
C SER A 175 6.93 28.61 -1.87
N ASN A 176 7.37 27.38 -1.58
CA ASN A 176 7.02 26.67 -0.35
C ASN A 176 7.63 27.32 0.92
N PRO A 177 8.95 27.62 1.02
CA PRO A 177 9.49 28.29 2.21
C PRO A 177 8.77 29.59 2.58
N VAL A 178 8.35 30.40 1.60
CA VAL A 178 7.62 31.65 1.85
C VAL A 178 6.20 31.36 2.37
N MET A 179 5.48 30.43 1.75
CA MET A 179 4.16 30.00 2.25
C MET A 179 4.21 29.31 3.62
N GLU A 180 5.29 28.58 3.92
CA GLU A 180 5.45 27.88 5.19
C GLU A 180 5.86 28.86 6.30
N ALA A 181 6.71 29.86 6.00
CA ALA A 181 7.04 30.93 6.92
C ALA A 181 5.80 31.76 7.36
N PHE A 182 4.90 32.08 6.42
CA PHE A 182 3.73 32.95 6.68
C PHE A 182 2.40 32.19 6.91
N GLY A 183 2.36 30.89 6.64
CA GLY A 183 1.15 30.07 6.68
C GLY A 183 1.23 28.84 7.59
N ASN A 184 2.42 28.41 8.00
CA ASN A 184 2.59 27.30 8.94
C ASN A 184 2.96 27.81 10.35
N ALA A 185 2.67 26.99 11.36
CA ALA A 185 3.06 27.23 12.75
C ALA A 185 3.37 25.90 13.48
N CYS A 186 4.12 26.00 14.59
CA CYS A 186 4.33 24.86 15.49
C CYS A 186 3.09 24.65 16.37
N THR A 187 2.64 23.40 16.39
CA THR A 187 1.44 22.90 17.09
C THR A 187 1.83 21.72 17.98
N LEU A 188 0.97 21.36 18.94
CA LEU A 188 1.20 20.24 19.86
C LEU A 188 1.49 18.88 19.18
N ARG A 189 1.13 18.70 17.90
CA ARG A 189 1.31 17.44 17.15
C ARG A 189 2.31 17.51 15.99
N ASN A 190 2.82 18.70 15.64
CA ASN A 190 3.69 18.91 14.47
C ASN A 190 4.42 20.26 14.58
N SER A 191 5.75 20.26 14.36
CA SER A 191 6.58 21.48 14.33
C SER A 191 6.19 22.43 13.21
N ASN A 192 5.70 21.90 12.08
CA ASN A 192 5.50 22.63 10.83
C ASN A 192 4.10 22.32 10.27
N SER A 193 3.07 22.85 10.94
CA SER A 193 1.67 22.58 10.61
C SER A 193 1.10 23.71 9.77
N SER A 194 0.70 23.43 8.52
CA SER A 194 -0.03 24.40 7.71
C SER A 194 -1.35 24.78 8.36
N ARG A 195 -1.54 26.09 8.54
CA ARG A 195 -2.76 26.72 9.06
C ARG A 195 -3.52 27.47 7.96
N PHE A 196 -3.29 27.07 6.71
CA PHE A 196 -4.09 27.36 5.50
C PHE A 196 -4.19 26.06 4.68
N GLY A 197 -5.26 25.89 3.90
CA GLY A 197 -5.37 24.86 2.87
C GLY A 197 -4.84 25.36 1.52
N LYS A 198 -4.29 24.47 0.68
CA LYS A 198 -3.60 24.83 -0.57
C LYS A 198 -4.05 23.99 -1.75
N PHE A 199 -4.49 24.65 -2.83
CA PHE A 199 -4.72 24.02 -4.13
C PHE A 199 -3.67 24.49 -5.13
N ILE A 200 -2.97 23.55 -5.77
CA ILE A 200 -1.96 23.81 -6.80
C ILE A 200 -2.48 23.28 -8.14
N GLN A 201 -2.87 24.18 -9.03
CA GLN A 201 -3.28 23.86 -10.39
C GLN A 201 -2.04 23.81 -11.30
N LEU A 202 -1.61 22.63 -11.73
CA LEU A 202 -0.57 22.46 -12.75
C LEU A 202 -1.19 22.58 -14.15
N GLN A 203 -0.72 23.51 -14.97
CA GLN A 203 -1.35 23.88 -16.25
C GLN A 203 -0.64 23.18 -17.43
N LEU A 204 -1.40 22.44 -18.24
CA LEU A 204 -0.91 21.62 -19.35
C LEU A 204 -1.42 22.10 -20.70
N ASN A 205 -0.53 22.16 -21.70
CA ASN A 205 -0.91 22.45 -23.09
C ASN A 205 -1.45 21.21 -23.83
N ARG A 206 -1.87 21.39 -25.11
CA ARG A 206 -2.36 20.30 -25.98
C ARG A 206 -1.34 19.19 -26.26
N ALA A 207 -0.04 19.44 -26.02
CA ALA A 207 1.03 18.46 -26.10
C ALA A 207 1.40 17.84 -24.73
N GLN A 208 0.56 18.04 -23.72
CA GLN A 208 0.73 17.63 -22.31
C GLN A 208 1.95 18.20 -21.59
N GLN A 209 2.59 19.24 -22.13
CA GLN A 209 3.74 19.88 -21.48
C GLN A 209 3.25 20.88 -20.42
N MET A 210 3.97 20.96 -19.30
CA MET A 210 3.69 21.91 -18.23
C MET A 210 4.07 23.33 -18.67
N THR A 211 3.08 24.20 -18.86
CA THR A 211 3.29 25.59 -19.29
C THR A 211 3.27 26.60 -18.15
N GLY A 212 2.64 26.26 -17.02
CA GLY A 212 2.56 27.12 -15.84
C GLY A 212 1.90 26.39 -14.67
N ALA A 213 1.66 27.12 -13.59
CA ALA A 213 0.85 26.66 -12.47
C ALA A 213 0.18 27.83 -11.75
N ALA A 214 -0.86 27.57 -10.97
CA ALA A 214 -1.46 28.54 -10.05
C ALA A 214 -1.62 27.94 -8.65
N VAL A 215 -1.44 28.77 -7.62
CA VAL A 215 -1.66 28.42 -6.21
C VAL A 215 -2.86 29.22 -5.68
N GLN A 216 -3.84 28.52 -5.14
CA GLN A 216 -4.97 29.10 -4.42
C GLN A 216 -4.89 28.68 -2.95
N THR A 217 -5.17 29.61 -2.05
CA THR A 217 -5.08 29.41 -0.60
C THR A 217 -6.44 29.61 0.06
N TYR A 218 -6.71 28.79 1.08
CA TYR A 218 -8.03 28.66 1.70
C TYR A 218 -7.88 28.72 3.23
N LEU A 219 -8.79 29.43 3.91
CA LEU A 219 -8.92 29.46 5.38
C LEU A 219 -7.59 29.71 6.14
N LEU A 220 -6.86 30.79 5.84
CA LEU A 220 -5.74 31.19 6.72
C LEU A 220 -6.26 31.44 8.15
N GLU A 221 -5.67 30.79 9.15
CA GLU A 221 -5.97 30.94 10.58
C GLU A 221 -5.45 32.30 11.13
N LYS A 222 -5.89 33.42 10.53
CA LYS A 222 -5.43 34.78 10.89
C LYS A 222 -5.63 35.11 12.38
N THR A 223 -6.55 34.44 13.07
CA THR A 223 -6.74 34.56 14.52
C THR A 223 -5.46 34.23 15.30
N ARG A 224 -4.62 33.30 14.80
CA ARG A 224 -3.33 32.92 15.39
C ARG A 224 -2.33 34.07 15.50
N VAL A 225 -2.45 35.13 14.69
CA VAL A 225 -1.54 36.29 14.74
C VAL A 225 -1.56 36.94 16.13
N ALA A 226 -2.74 37.03 16.77
CA ALA A 226 -2.91 37.71 18.05
C ALA A 226 -3.33 36.79 19.22
N CYS A 227 -3.73 35.54 18.94
CA CYS A 227 -4.19 34.60 19.96
C CYS A 227 -3.62 33.20 19.68
N GLN A 228 -2.72 32.72 20.53
CA GLN A 228 -2.14 31.38 20.44
C GLN A 228 -2.53 30.52 21.65
N ALA A 229 -2.49 29.20 21.51
CA ALA A 229 -2.59 28.30 22.67
C ALA A 229 -1.29 28.35 23.48
N SER A 230 -1.36 28.13 24.80
CA SER A 230 -0.25 28.34 25.76
C SER A 230 1.05 27.61 25.41
N SER A 231 0.95 26.46 24.74
CA SER A 231 2.06 25.58 24.39
C SER A 231 2.27 25.44 22.88
N GLU A 232 1.73 26.39 22.10
CA GLU A 232 1.95 26.50 20.66
C GLU A 232 2.76 27.76 20.32
N ARG A 233 3.13 27.90 19.04
CA ARG A 233 3.77 29.09 18.50
C ARG A 233 2.83 29.86 17.57
N ASN A 234 3.17 31.13 17.34
CA ASN A 234 2.65 31.91 16.22
C ASN A 234 3.29 31.42 14.88
N PHE A 235 2.95 32.04 13.75
CA PHE A 235 3.53 31.72 12.44
C PHE A 235 5.06 31.82 12.44
N HIS A 236 5.73 30.93 11.69
CA HIS A 236 7.20 30.79 11.76
C HIS A 236 7.96 32.09 11.45
N ILE A 237 7.47 32.92 10.53
CA ILE A 237 8.14 34.16 10.12
C ILE A 237 8.45 35.10 11.30
N PHE A 238 7.58 35.17 12.32
CA PHE A 238 7.83 36.01 13.50
C PHE A 238 9.04 35.53 14.32
N TYR A 239 9.33 34.23 14.31
CA TYR A 239 10.51 33.65 14.97
C TYR A 239 11.73 33.74 14.07
N GLN A 240 11.57 33.56 12.75
CA GLN A 240 12.63 33.75 11.76
C GLN A 240 13.21 35.17 11.84
N ILE A 241 12.38 36.22 11.81
CA ILE A 241 12.89 37.60 11.93
C ILE A 241 13.52 37.85 13.32
N CYS A 242 12.92 37.37 14.40
CA CYS A 242 13.43 37.61 15.76
C CYS A 242 14.73 36.85 16.08
N LYS A 243 15.02 35.73 15.40
CA LYS A 243 16.24 34.92 15.59
C LYS A 243 17.31 35.24 14.53
N GLY A 244 16.92 35.41 13.27
CA GLY A 244 17.81 35.58 12.12
C GLY A 244 18.26 37.02 11.83
N ALA A 245 17.58 38.06 12.34
CA ALA A 245 17.95 39.45 12.08
C ALA A 245 19.40 39.77 12.51
N THR A 246 20.17 40.34 11.58
CA THR A 246 21.49 40.93 11.85
C THR A 246 21.39 42.15 12.77
N LYS A 247 22.51 42.65 13.30
CA LYS A 247 22.52 43.78 14.24
C LYS A 247 21.94 45.06 13.66
N ASP A 248 22.22 45.34 12.38
CA ASP A 248 21.72 46.52 11.68
C ASP A 248 20.23 46.38 11.34
N GLU A 249 19.78 45.18 10.97
CA GLU A 249 18.36 44.86 10.78
C GLU A 249 17.57 44.94 12.09
N ARG A 250 18.11 44.47 13.21
CA ARG A 250 17.50 44.64 14.54
C ARG A 250 17.32 46.11 14.92
N LEU A 251 18.28 46.97 14.56
CA LEU A 251 18.16 48.41 14.75
C LEU A 251 17.08 49.00 13.83
N GLN A 252 17.06 48.62 12.56
CA GLN A 252 16.11 49.12 11.55
C GLN A 252 14.66 48.64 11.76
N TRP A 253 14.47 47.42 12.27
CA TRP A 253 13.15 46.83 12.55
C TRP A 253 12.73 47.04 14.02
N HIS A 254 13.57 47.72 14.82
CA HIS A 254 13.39 47.89 16.27
C HIS A 254 13.08 46.56 16.99
N LEU A 255 13.90 45.53 16.77
CA LEU A 255 13.82 44.22 17.43
C LEU A 255 15.05 43.94 18.34
N PRO A 256 15.16 44.61 19.51
CA PRO A 256 16.26 44.38 20.45
C PRO A 256 16.30 42.93 20.94
N GLU A 257 17.50 42.39 21.11
CA GLU A 257 17.73 41.07 21.69
C GLU A 257 17.14 41.00 23.12
N GLY A 258 16.46 39.89 23.44
CA GLY A 258 15.79 39.70 24.73
C GLY A 258 14.43 40.40 24.91
N THR A 259 13.93 41.14 23.91
CA THR A 259 12.59 41.75 23.97
C THR A 259 11.50 40.67 24.04
N ALA A 260 10.69 40.67 25.10
CA ALA A 260 9.50 39.85 25.20
C ALA A 260 8.37 40.44 24.34
N PHE A 261 7.79 39.64 23.44
CA PHE A 261 6.63 40.03 22.64
C PHE A 261 5.44 39.12 22.97
N SER A 262 4.28 39.71 23.29
CA SER A 262 3.07 38.99 23.70
C SER A 262 2.61 37.95 22.67
N TRP A 263 2.75 38.29 21.38
CA TRP A 263 2.40 37.41 20.26
C TRP A 263 3.57 36.52 19.77
N LEU A 264 4.65 36.39 20.54
CA LEU A 264 5.78 35.49 20.26
C LEU A 264 5.99 34.47 21.41
N PRO A 265 4.98 33.64 21.77
CA PRO A 265 5.09 32.67 22.84
C PRO A 265 6.11 31.56 22.52
N ASN A 266 6.65 30.93 23.57
CA ASN A 266 7.60 29.82 23.50
C ASN A 266 8.83 30.06 22.58
N PRO A 267 9.49 31.25 22.61
CA PRO A 267 10.57 31.61 21.68
C PRO A 267 11.86 30.81 21.88
N GLU A 268 12.09 30.28 23.08
CA GLU A 268 13.22 29.41 23.42
C GLU A 268 13.21 28.08 22.64
N SER A 269 12.05 27.62 22.17
CA SER A 269 11.97 26.47 21.26
C SER A 269 12.60 26.81 19.90
N SER A 270 13.77 26.23 19.62
CA SER A 270 14.46 26.37 18.34
C SER A 270 14.09 25.22 17.41
N LEU A 271 13.58 25.56 16.23
CA LEU A 271 13.13 24.63 15.20
C LEU A 271 13.94 24.79 13.91
N GLU A 272 13.91 23.81 13.01
CA GLU A 272 14.55 23.91 11.69
C GLU A 272 13.89 25.03 10.85
N GLU A 273 12.58 25.19 11.02
CA GLU A 273 11.74 26.24 10.42
C GLU A 273 12.07 27.66 10.90
N ASP A 274 12.98 27.84 11.88
CA ASP A 274 13.48 29.16 12.29
C ASP A 274 14.58 29.71 11.35
N CYS A 275 15.01 28.95 10.34
CA CYS A 275 16.06 29.35 9.40
C CYS A 275 15.62 30.47 8.43
N PHE A 276 15.81 31.72 8.85
CA PHE A 276 15.37 32.93 8.14
C PHE A 276 15.93 33.07 6.70
N GLU A 277 17.20 32.75 6.49
CA GLU A 277 17.88 32.96 5.20
C GLU A 277 17.24 32.13 4.06
N VAL A 278 16.69 30.94 4.37
CA VAL A 278 15.95 30.13 3.38
C VAL A 278 14.71 30.87 2.87
N THR A 279 14.02 31.62 3.74
CA THR A 279 12.87 32.45 3.37
C THR A 279 13.29 33.67 2.55
N ARG A 280 14.41 34.32 2.90
CA ARG A 280 14.94 35.50 2.18
C ARG A 280 15.37 35.17 0.76
N GLU A 281 16.12 34.07 0.59
CA GLU A 281 16.51 33.57 -0.72
C GLU A 281 15.29 33.13 -1.53
N ALA A 282 14.33 32.44 -0.92
CA ALA A 282 13.08 32.06 -1.57
C ALA A 282 12.28 33.28 -2.06
N MET A 283 12.17 34.33 -1.24
CA MET A 283 11.57 35.62 -1.63
C MET A 283 12.28 36.26 -2.84
N LEU A 284 13.62 36.26 -2.84
CA LEU A 284 14.41 36.82 -3.95
C LEU A 284 14.18 36.04 -5.25
N HIS A 285 14.11 34.70 -5.19
CA HIS A 285 13.83 33.84 -6.34
C HIS A 285 12.42 34.00 -6.93
N LEU A 286 11.45 34.46 -6.12
CA LEU A 286 10.10 34.84 -6.57
C LEU A 286 10.04 36.26 -7.17
N GLY A 287 11.10 37.07 -7.00
CA GLY A 287 11.16 38.46 -7.47
C GLY A 287 10.81 39.52 -6.43
N ILE A 288 10.74 39.16 -5.13
CA ILE A 288 10.61 40.14 -4.04
C ILE A 288 12.01 40.67 -3.71
N ASP A 289 12.27 41.91 -4.10
CA ASP A 289 13.57 42.56 -3.94
C ASP A 289 13.88 42.92 -2.46
N THR A 290 15.16 43.13 -2.15
CA THR A 290 15.59 43.41 -0.76
C THR A 290 14.90 44.64 -0.13
N PRO A 291 14.64 45.75 -0.84
CA PRO A 291 13.78 46.83 -0.36
C PRO A 291 12.36 46.39 0.03
N THR A 292 11.67 45.58 -0.79
CA THR A 292 10.33 45.08 -0.47
C THR A 292 10.38 44.09 0.68
N GLN A 293 11.36 43.17 0.72
CA GLN A 293 11.59 42.27 1.86
C GLN A 293 11.74 43.05 3.17
N ASN A 294 12.54 44.11 3.16
CA ASN A 294 12.73 44.98 4.32
C ASN A 294 11.41 45.61 4.80
N ASN A 295 10.55 46.09 3.89
CA ASN A 295 9.24 46.63 4.26
C ASN A 295 8.30 45.54 4.81
N ILE A 296 8.32 44.31 4.27
CA ILE A 296 7.62 43.16 4.86
C ILE A 296 8.07 42.93 6.31
N PHE A 297 9.38 42.92 6.58
CA PHE A 297 9.92 42.66 7.91
C PHE A 297 9.65 43.80 8.90
N LYS A 298 9.69 45.08 8.45
CA LYS A 298 9.21 46.22 9.25
C LYS A 298 7.74 46.09 9.63
N VAL A 299 6.86 45.75 8.67
CA VAL A 299 5.42 45.58 8.95
C VAL A 299 5.21 44.47 9.99
N LEU A 300 5.89 43.33 9.86
CA LEU A 300 5.82 42.24 10.84
C LEU A 300 6.35 42.62 12.23
N ALA A 301 7.46 43.37 12.30
CA ALA A 301 7.95 43.92 13.57
C ALA A 301 6.97 44.95 14.16
N GLY A 302 6.33 45.76 13.30
CA GLY A 302 5.25 46.68 13.68
C GLY A 302 4.05 45.96 14.28
N LEU A 303 3.73 44.74 13.82
CA LEU A 303 2.72 43.87 14.44
C LEU A 303 3.18 43.29 15.79
N LEU A 304 4.44 42.87 15.93
CA LEU A 304 4.97 42.41 17.22
C LEU A 304 4.92 43.51 18.29
N HIS A 305 5.27 44.75 17.92
CA HIS A 305 5.10 45.91 18.80
C HIS A 305 3.63 46.24 19.06
N LEU A 306 2.75 46.12 18.06
CA LEU A 306 1.31 46.32 18.24
C LEU A 306 0.75 45.35 19.30
N GLY A 307 1.18 44.09 19.31
CA GLY A 307 0.78 43.09 20.31
C GLY A 307 1.22 43.39 21.74
N ASN A 308 2.26 44.21 21.93
CA ASN A 308 2.70 44.69 23.25
C ASN A 308 1.93 45.92 23.74
N VAL A 309 0.95 46.45 22.98
CA VAL A 309 0.12 47.58 23.44
C VAL A 309 -0.95 47.08 24.41
N HIS A 310 -0.95 47.61 25.63
CA HIS A 310 -1.91 47.25 26.68
C HIS A 310 -2.65 48.48 27.20
N PHE A 311 -3.97 48.33 27.38
CA PHE A 311 -4.86 49.41 27.77
C PHE A 311 -5.28 49.29 29.23
N VAL A 312 -5.39 50.44 29.91
CA VAL A 312 -5.95 50.60 31.24
C VAL A 312 -7.38 51.13 31.10
N ASP A 313 -8.28 50.65 31.94
CA ASP A 313 -9.63 51.18 32.05
C ASP A 313 -9.59 52.65 32.52
N SER A 314 -10.46 53.49 31.95
CA SER A 314 -10.61 54.89 32.35
C SER A 314 -11.51 54.99 33.58
N GLU A 315 -11.22 55.94 34.48
CA GLU A 315 -12.13 56.28 35.59
C GLU A 315 -13.45 56.91 35.11
N ASP A 316 -13.45 57.48 33.90
CA ASP A 316 -14.62 58.07 33.23
C ASP A 316 -14.83 57.41 31.85
N GLU A 317 -16.03 56.86 31.60
CA GLU A 317 -16.45 56.30 30.30
C GLU A 317 -16.51 57.34 29.17
N ALA A 318 -16.53 58.63 29.47
CA ALA A 318 -16.47 59.71 28.49
C ALA A 318 -15.03 60.00 28.01
N LEU A 319 -14.01 59.41 28.64
CA LEU A 319 -12.60 59.54 28.26
C LEU A 319 -12.04 58.24 27.64
N PRO A 320 -11.11 58.33 26.67
CA PRO A 320 -10.49 57.15 26.06
C PRO A 320 -9.60 56.38 27.04
N CYS A 321 -9.70 55.05 27.05
CA CYS A 321 -8.82 54.15 27.80
C CYS A 321 -7.34 54.45 27.55
N GLN A 322 -6.59 54.76 28.61
CA GLN A 322 -5.17 55.10 28.50
C GLN A 322 -4.32 53.87 28.18
N VAL A 323 -3.18 54.08 27.51
CA VAL A 323 -2.17 53.02 27.30
C VAL A 323 -1.24 52.97 28.50
N MET A 324 -0.87 51.77 28.97
CA MET A 324 0.06 51.60 30.10
C MET A 324 1.43 52.26 29.78
N ASP A 325 2.02 52.98 30.74
CA ASP A 325 3.19 53.84 30.51
C ASP A 325 4.42 53.13 29.90
N ASP A 326 4.65 51.88 30.30
CA ASP A 326 5.66 50.99 29.73
C ASP A 326 5.39 50.65 28.25
N THR A 327 4.13 50.36 27.89
CA THR A 327 3.72 50.01 26.53
C THR A 327 3.58 51.20 25.56
N LYS A 328 3.68 52.45 26.04
CA LYS A 328 3.67 53.66 25.18
C LYS A 328 4.82 53.67 24.16
N VAL A 329 5.95 53.03 24.47
CA VAL A 329 7.08 52.85 23.53
C VAL A 329 6.68 51.93 22.37
N SER A 330 5.92 50.87 22.63
CA SER A 330 5.43 49.94 21.61
C SER A 330 4.43 50.58 20.65
N VAL A 331 3.55 51.46 21.13
CA VAL A 331 2.65 52.26 20.25
C VAL A 331 3.47 53.10 19.26
N ARG A 332 4.48 53.83 19.76
CA ARG A 332 5.38 54.66 18.92
C ARG A 332 6.15 53.85 17.89
N THR A 333 6.66 52.70 18.31
CA THR A 333 7.48 51.84 17.46
C THR A 333 6.63 51.15 16.39
N SER A 334 5.41 50.70 16.75
CA SER A 334 4.43 50.20 15.78
C SER A 334 4.01 51.27 14.78
N ALA A 335 3.70 52.49 15.24
CA ALA A 335 3.36 53.62 14.37
C ALA A 335 4.50 53.98 13.39
N LEU A 336 5.74 54.04 13.88
CA LEU A 336 6.93 54.31 13.07
C LEU A 336 7.16 53.22 12.00
N LEU A 337 7.08 51.94 12.38
CA LEU A 337 7.33 50.81 11.49
C LEU A 337 6.22 50.61 10.44
N LEU A 338 4.97 50.91 10.79
CA LEU A 338 3.82 50.91 9.87
C LEU A 338 3.67 52.24 9.11
N GLN A 339 4.57 53.20 9.32
CA GLN A 339 4.55 54.55 8.74
C GLN A 339 3.19 55.27 8.89
N LEU A 340 2.62 55.18 10.09
CA LEU A 340 1.35 55.79 10.50
C LEU A 340 1.59 56.88 11.56
N PRO A 341 0.74 57.93 11.63
CA PRO A 341 0.80 58.89 12.74
C PRO A 341 0.44 58.22 14.08
N GLU A 342 1.32 58.30 15.09
CA GLU A 342 1.14 57.75 16.46
C GLU A 342 -0.26 58.05 17.01
N LYS A 343 -0.68 59.32 16.90
CA LYS A 343 -1.98 59.81 17.35
C LYS A 343 -3.15 59.09 16.65
N MET A 344 -3.11 58.95 15.32
CA MET A 344 -4.21 58.32 14.57
C MET A 344 -4.27 56.81 14.81
N LEU A 345 -3.12 56.13 14.89
CA LEU A 345 -3.08 54.72 15.29
C LEU A 345 -3.73 54.53 16.67
N LEU A 346 -3.38 55.37 17.64
CA LEU A 346 -3.91 55.31 18.99
C LEU A 346 -5.41 55.63 19.06
N GLU A 347 -5.85 56.74 18.44
CA GLU A 347 -7.26 57.12 18.34
C GLU A 347 -8.10 56.03 17.66
N SER A 348 -7.58 55.36 16.64
CA SER A 348 -8.28 54.26 15.96
C SER A 348 -8.54 53.04 16.87
N MET A 349 -7.71 52.81 17.89
CA MET A 349 -7.94 51.74 18.86
C MET A 349 -8.85 52.19 20.01
N GLN A 350 -8.63 53.41 20.51
CA GLN A 350 -9.33 54.00 21.65
C GLN A 350 -10.74 54.52 21.36
N ILE A 351 -11.05 54.86 20.11
CA ILE A 351 -12.30 55.53 19.72
C ILE A 351 -12.98 54.74 18.59
N ARG A 352 -14.27 54.48 18.75
CA ARG A 352 -15.12 53.85 17.72
C ARG A 352 -16.08 54.85 17.10
N THR A 353 -16.28 54.74 15.79
CA THR A 353 -17.13 55.65 15.02
C THR A 353 -18.52 55.06 14.79
N ILE A 354 -19.53 55.62 15.45
CA ILE A 354 -20.93 55.18 15.40
C ILE A 354 -21.71 56.09 14.43
N LYS A 355 -22.02 55.57 13.24
CA LYS A 355 -22.87 56.25 12.24
C LYS A 355 -24.35 55.93 12.53
N ALA A 356 -25.13 56.91 12.97
CA ALA A 356 -26.50 56.72 13.50
C ALA A 356 -27.54 57.66 12.87
N GLY A 357 -28.82 57.23 12.94
CA GLY A 357 -29.97 57.98 12.43
C GLY A 357 -30.09 58.02 10.90
N LYS A 358 -31.19 58.58 10.39
CA LYS A 358 -31.43 58.72 8.94
C LYS A 358 -30.45 59.69 8.25
N GLN A 359 -29.89 60.64 9.00
CA GLN A 359 -28.97 61.67 8.50
C GLN A 359 -27.49 61.25 8.50
N GLN A 360 -27.15 59.98 8.80
CA GLN A 360 -25.76 59.50 8.92
C GLN A 360 -24.93 60.33 9.91
N GLN A 361 -25.52 60.74 11.04
CA GLN A 361 -24.81 61.52 12.05
C GLN A 361 -23.69 60.66 12.66
N VAL A 362 -22.48 61.22 12.69
CA VAL A 362 -21.25 60.51 13.05
C VAL A 362 -20.89 60.84 14.50
N PHE A 363 -21.05 59.87 15.39
CA PHE A 363 -20.70 60.00 16.81
C PHE A 363 -19.40 59.24 17.10
N GLN A 364 -18.48 59.86 17.83
CA GLN A 364 -17.31 59.18 18.39
C GLN A 364 -17.64 58.74 19.83
N LYS A 365 -17.41 57.47 20.18
CA LYS A 365 -17.42 57.00 21.58
C LYS A 365 -16.04 56.43 21.93
N PRO A 366 -15.49 56.72 23.13
CA PRO A 366 -14.50 55.85 23.75
C PRO A 366 -14.89 54.36 23.71
N CYS A 367 -13.92 53.54 23.34
CA CYS A 367 -13.91 52.10 23.53
C CYS A 367 -13.62 51.77 25.00
N SER A 368 -14.17 50.67 25.51
CA SER A 368 -13.68 50.06 26.75
C SER A 368 -12.36 49.32 26.50
N ARG A 369 -11.61 48.97 27.55
CA ARG A 369 -10.34 48.21 27.43
C ARG A 369 -10.47 46.99 26.50
N ALA A 370 -11.49 46.16 26.71
CA ALA A 370 -11.71 44.95 25.92
C ALA A 370 -12.05 45.24 24.45
N GLU A 371 -12.68 46.38 24.16
CA GLU A 371 -12.89 46.85 22.79
C GLU A 371 -11.59 47.38 22.16
N CYS A 372 -10.75 48.09 22.91
CA CYS A 372 -9.41 48.51 22.46
C CYS A 372 -8.52 47.29 22.13
N ASP A 373 -8.46 46.31 23.03
CA ASP A 373 -7.77 45.03 22.83
C ASP A 373 -8.27 44.32 21.55
N THR A 374 -9.60 44.25 21.37
CA THR A 374 -10.22 43.65 20.17
C THR A 374 -9.89 44.41 18.87
N ARG A 375 -9.76 45.75 18.92
CA ARG A 375 -9.44 46.59 17.74
C ARG A 375 -7.97 46.51 17.36
N ARG A 376 -7.05 46.52 18.33
CA ARG A 376 -5.61 46.21 18.16
C ARG A 376 -5.43 44.87 17.44
N ASP A 377 -6.09 43.84 17.97
CA ASP A 377 -6.13 42.50 17.41
C ASP A 377 -6.69 42.45 15.98
N CYS A 378 -7.78 43.17 15.71
CA CYS A 378 -8.39 43.25 14.39
C CYS A 378 -7.45 43.90 13.36
N LEU A 379 -6.74 44.96 13.75
CA LEU A 379 -5.77 45.63 12.88
C LEU A 379 -4.65 44.67 12.46
N ALA A 380 -4.08 43.91 13.39
CA ALA A 380 -3.06 42.92 13.09
C ALA A 380 -3.57 41.78 12.21
N LYS A 381 -4.77 41.24 12.50
CA LYS A 381 -5.44 40.19 11.73
C LYS A 381 -5.73 40.64 10.28
N LEU A 382 -6.03 41.92 10.08
CA LEU A 382 -6.30 42.53 8.77
C LEU A 382 -5.01 42.72 7.95
N ILE A 383 -3.98 43.32 8.53
CA ILE A 383 -2.67 43.53 7.88
C ILE A 383 -2.07 42.19 7.45
N TYR A 384 -2.02 41.21 8.36
CA TYR A 384 -1.38 39.92 8.11
C TYR A 384 -2.10 39.10 7.03
N ALA A 385 -3.45 39.11 7.03
CA ALA A 385 -4.22 38.43 5.99
C ALA A 385 -3.96 39.04 4.60
N ARG A 386 -4.01 40.37 4.46
CA ARG A 386 -3.72 41.04 3.18
C ARG A 386 -2.28 40.82 2.71
N LEU A 387 -1.32 40.79 3.64
CA LEU A 387 0.09 40.47 3.36
C LEU A 387 0.24 39.04 2.81
N PHE A 388 -0.46 38.07 3.39
CA PHE A 388 -0.48 36.69 2.91
C PHE A 388 -1.14 36.56 1.53
N ASP A 389 -2.31 37.18 1.34
CA ASP A 389 -3.02 37.21 0.04
C ASP A 389 -2.14 37.82 -1.07
N TRP A 390 -1.39 38.87 -0.74
CA TRP A 390 -0.43 39.50 -1.64
C TRP A 390 0.77 38.62 -1.95
N LEU A 391 1.36 37.93 -0.96
CA LEU A 391 2.44 36.96 -1.21
C LEU A 391 1.99 35.85 -2.17
N VAL A 392 0.76 35.35 -2.03
CA VAL A 392 0.15 34.38 -2.97
C VAL A 392 -0.05 35.00 -4.35
N SER A 393 -0.45 36.28 -4.44
CA SER A 393 -0.53 37.02 -5.70
C SER A 393 0.83 37.21 -6.39
N VAL A 394 1.91 37.46 -5.64
CA VAL A 394 3.27 37.56 -6.16
C VAL A 394 3.76 36.21 -6.67
N ILE A 395 3.55 35.14 -5.89
CA ILE A 395 3.84 33.75 -6.31
C ILE A 395 3.13 33.48 -7.65
N ASN A 396 1.82 33.66 -7.72
CA ASN A 396 1.02 33.45 -8.94
C ASN A 396 1.50 34.27 -10.13
N SER A 397 1.87 35.54 -9.91
CA SER A 397 2.45 36.41 -10.96
C SER A 397 3.78 35.88 -11.53
N SER A 398 4.43 34.94 -10.84
CA SER A 398 5.67 34.28 -11.29
C SER A 398 5.48 32.88 -11.90
N ILE A 399 4.32 32.22 -11.72
CA ILE A 399 4.07 30.84 -12.18
C ILE A 399 2.88 30.67 -13.12
N CYS A 400 1.87 31.54 -13.08
CA CYS A 400 0.69 31.43 -13.92
C CYS A 400 1.03 31.65 -15.40
N ALA A 401 0.57 30.75 -16.27
CA ALA A 401 0.61 30.97 -17.71
C ALA A 401 -0.71 31.58 -18.23
N ASP A 402 -0.65 32.26 -19.36
CA ASP A 402 -1.81 32.86 -20.01
C ASP A 402 -2.93 31.84 -20.24
N SER A 403 -4.19 32.26 -20.05
CA SER A 403 -5.38 31.40 -20.26
C SER A 403 -5.54 30.85 -21.70
N LYS A 404 -4.65 31.22 -22.63
CA LYS A 404 -4.60 30.72 -24.02
C LYS A 404 -3.47 29.70 -24.25
N SER A 405 -2.52 29.52 -23.32
CA SER A 405 -1.37 28.62 -23.51
C SER A 405 -1.65 27.18 -23.08
N TRP A 406 -2.59 26.98 -22.15
CA TRP A 406 -2.97 25.70 -21.59
C TRP A 406 -4.40 25.32 -21.97
N THR A 407 -4.71 24.03 -21.92
CA THR A 407 -6.02 23.46 -22.29
C THR A 407 -6.55 22.42 -21.31
N ALA A 408 -5.71 21.97 -20.37
CA ALA A 408 -6.11 21.08 -19.28
C ALA A 408 -5.29 21.41 -18.02
N PHE A 409 -5.74 20.94 -16.85
CA PHE A 409 -4.96 21.03 -15.63
C PHE A 409 -4.99 19.75 -14.78
N ILE A 410 -3.99 19.62 -13.91
CA ILE A 410 -3.96 18.66 -12.80
C ILE A 410 -3.89 19.46 -11.50
N GLY A 411 -4.95 19.41 -10.70
CA GLY A 411 -5.02 20.03 -9.39
C GLY A 411 -4.43 19.15 -8.29
N LEU A 412 -3.62 19.72 -7.39
CA LEU A 412 -3.16 19.06 -6.16
C LEU A 412 -3.75 19.80 -4.97
N LEU A 413 -4.64 19.15 -4.22
CA LEU A 413 -5.29 19.71 -3.05
C LEU A 413 -4.65 19.16 -1.77
N ASP A 414 -3.91 20.00 -1.05
CA ASP A 414 -3.41 19.72 0.30
C ASP A 414 -4.32 20.41 1.31
N VAL A 415 -5.02 19.60 2.11
CA VAL A 415 -6.08 20.03 3.03
C VAL A 415 -5.87 19.44 4.42
N TYR A 416 -6.34 20.18 5.43
CA TYR A 416 -6.45 19.69 6.80
C TYR A 416 -7.11 18.31 6.86
N GLY A 417 -6.61 17.44 7.72
CA GLY A 417 -7.39 16.29 8.18
C GLY A 417 -8.51 16.75 9.12
N PHE A 418 -9.34 15.81 9.54
CA PHE A 418 -10.34 16.03 10.58
C PHE A 418 -9.67 16.43 11.91
N GLU A 419 -10.10 17.55 12.53
CA GLU A 419 -9.56 18.03 13.81
C GLU A 419 -10.55 17.76 14.95
N SER A 420 -10.13 16.98 15.94
CA SER A 420 -10.87 16.81 17.21
C SER A 420 -9.93 17.01 18.40
N PHE A 421 -10.20 18.07 19.15
CA PHE A 421 -9.45 18.54 20.30
C PHE A 421 -10.37 18.64 21.54
N PRO A 422 -9.83 18.87 22.76
CA PRO A 422 -10.66 19.14 23.92
C PRO A 422 -11.58 20.37 23.74
N ASN A 423 -11.02 21.45 23.15
CA ASN A 423 -11.64 22.77 23.08
C ASN A 423 -11.85 23.23 21.62
N ASN A 424 -12.77 22.58 20.88
CA ASN A 424 -13.05 22.96 19.48
C ASN A 424 -13.86 24.27 19.40
N SER A 425 -13.52 25.13 18.43
CA SER A 425 -14.14 26.44 18.18
C SER A 425 -14.58 26.58 16.71
N LEU A 426 -14.78 27.82 16.22
CA LEU A 426 -15.25 28.10 14.85
C LEU A 426 -14.32 27.52 13.78
N GLU A 427 -13.02 27.57 14.04
CA GLU A 427 -11.95 27.13 13.14
C GLU A 427 -12.03 25.61 12.89
N GLN A 428 -12.15 24.81 13.96
CA GLN A 428 -12.38 23.36 13.85
C GLN A 428 -13.73 23.05 13.20
N LEU A 429 -14.78 23.83 13.48
CA LEU A 429 -16.09 23.63 12.85
C LEU A 429 -16.01 23.81 11.33
N CYS A 430 -15.24 24.81 10.86
CA CYS A 430 -14.97 25.02 9.43
C CYS A 430 -14.13 23.88 8.83
N ILE A 431 -13.06 23.46 9.51
CA ILE A 431 -12.21 22.35 9.05
C ILE A 431 -12.99 21.04 8.93
N ASN A 432 -13.83 20.71 9.92
CA ASN A 432 -14.61 19.46 9.92
C ASN A 432 -15.78 19.52 8.93
N TYR A 433 -16.43 20.67 8.75
CA TYR A 433 -17.39 20.89 7.66
C TYR A 433 -16.76 20.70 6.27
N ALA A 434 -15.53 21.15 6.04
CA ALA A 434 -14.81 20.89 4.80
C ALA A 434 -14.44 19.41 4.61
N ASN A 435 -14.02 18.71 5.67
CA ASN A 435 -13.80 17.26 5.62
C ASN A 435 -15.11 16.51 5.30
N GLU A 436 -16.23 16.90 5.90
CA GLU A 436 -17.57 16.35 5.63
C GLU A 436 -17.97 16.53 4.15
N LYS A 437 -17.73 17.73 3.58
CA LYS A 437 -17.95 18.01 2.15
C LYS A 437 -17.04 17.22 1.22
N LEU A 438 -15.75 17.09 1.55
CA LEU A 438 -14.80 16.29 0.76
C LEU A 438 -15.14 14.79 0.82
N GLN A 439 -15.67 14.31 1.95
CA GLN A 439 -16.15 12.94 2.10
C GLN A 439 -17.43 12.70 1.29
N GLN A 440 -18.38 13.65 1.28
CA GLN A 440 -19.54 13.60 0.39
C GLN A 440 -19.10 13.56 -1.09
N HIS A 441 -18.16 14.43 -1.49
CA HIS A 441 -17.62 14.46 -2.85
C HIS A 441 -16.97 13.13 -3.24
N PHE A 442 -16.20 12.52 -2.33
CA PHE A 442 -15.60 11.20 -2.54
C PHE A 442 -16.65 10.13 -2.82
N VAL A 443 -17.64 10.00 -1.93
CA VAL A 443 -18.70 8.99 -2.04
C VAL A 443 -19.54 9.20 -3.30
N ALA A 444 -20.00 10.43 -3.55
CA ALA A 444 -20.85 10.75 -4.69
C ALA A 444 -20.14 10.55 -6.05
N HIS A 445 -18.86 10.93 -6.16
CA HIS A 445 -18.09 10.67 -7.38
C HIS A 445 -17.82 9.17 -7.58
N TYR A 446 -17.39 8.46 -6.53
CA TYR A 446 -17.00 7.06 -6.65
C TYR A 446 -18.20 6.15 -6.99
N LEU A 447 -19.35 6.34 -6.34
CA LEU A 447 -20.56 5.59 -6.63
C LEU A 447 -21.07 5.86 -8.05
N ARG A 448 -21.00 7.10 -8.53
CA ARG A 448 -21.35 7.43 -9.92
C ARG A 448 -20.41 6.74 -10.92
N ALA A 449 -19.10 6.79 -10.70
CA ALA A 449 -18.13 6.12 -11.58
C ALA A 449 -18.28 4.59 -11.59
N GLN A 450 -18.70 3.97 -10.47
CA GLN A 450 -19.10 2.56 -10.46
C GLN A 450 -20.39 2.31 -11.27
N GLN A 451 -21.42 3.15 -11.10
CA GLN A 451 -22.69 3.07 -11.83
C GLN A 451 -22.50 3.18 -13.34
N GLU A 452 -21.76 4.19 -13.80
CA GLU A 452 -21.46 4.42 -15.21
C GLU A 452 -20.74 3.20 -15.83
N GLU A 453 -19.79 2.56 -15.12
CA GLU A 453 -19.14 1.34 -15.61
C GLU A 453 -20.11 0.14 -15.65
N TYR A 454 -20.98 -0.03 -14.65
CA TYR A 454 -21.96 -1.12 -14.61
C TYR A 454 -23.04 -0.96 -15.68
N GLU A 455 -23.50 0.25 -15.96
CA GLU A 455 -24.45 0.55 -17.04
C GLU A 455 -23.83 0.33 -18.44
N VAL A 456 -22.59 0.80 -18.65
CA VAL A 456 -21.84 0.55 -19.90
C VAL A 456 -21.60 -0.95 -20.12
N GLU A 457 -21.33 -1.70 -19.06
CA GLU A 457 -21.11 -3.16 -19.12
C GLU A 457 -22.41 -3.97 -19.10
N GLY A 458 -23.57 -3.36 -18.85
CA GLY A 458 -24.88 -3.99 -18.91
C GLY A 458 -25.26 -4.84 -17.69
N LEU A 459 -24.82 -4.46 -16.49
CA LEU A 459 -25.06 -5.23 -15.26
C LEU A 459 -26.32 -4.80 -14.51
N GLU A 460 -27.22 -5.75 -14.23
CA GLU A 460 -28.23 -5.59 -13.19
C GLU A 460 -27.56 -5.61 -11.81
N TRP A 461 -27.38 -4.43 -11.21
CA TRP A 461 -26.83 -4.25 -9.86
C TRP A 461 -27.88 -3.64 -8.92
N SER A 462 -27.69 -3.82 -7.62
CA SER A 462 -28.56 -3.24 -6.58
C SER A 462 -27.80 -2.23 -5.74
N PHE A 463 -28.46 -1.13 -5.37
CA PHE A 463 -27.86 -0.08 -4.53
C PHE A 463 -27.23 -0.65 -3.26
N VAL A 464 -25.92 -0.40 -3.11
CA VAL A 464 -25.21 -0.67 -1.85
C VAL A 464 -25.69 0.34 -0.80
N ASN A 465 -26.15 -0.17 0.35
CA ASN A 465 -26.44 0.67 1.51
C ASN A 465 -25.14 1.28 2.07
N TYR A 466 -24.83 2.51 1.68
CA TYR A 466 -23.76 3.32 2.29
C TYR A 466 -24.32 4.27 3.36
N GLN A 467 -23.46 4.76 4.25
CA GLN A 467 -23.83 5.82 5.18
C GLN A 467 -23.69 7.18 4.48
N ASP A 468 -24.81 7.76 4.04
CA ASP A 468 -24.81 9.09 3.46
C ASP A 468 -24.67 10.17 4.54
N ASN A 469 -23.66 11.02 4.41
CA ASN A 469 -23.38 12.11 5.35
C ASN A 469 -24.14 13.42 5.02
N GLN A 470 -25.02 13.42 4.02
CA GLN A 470 -25.94 14.53 3.72
C GLN A 470 -26.73 14.96 4.97
N THR A 471 -27.08 14.06 5.90
CA THR A 471 -27.77 14.44 7.14
C THR A 471 -26.92 15.26 8.12
N CYS A 472 -25.59 15.14 8.06
CA CYS A 472 -24.65 15.99 8.80
C CYS A 472 -24.49 17.35 8.10
N LEU A 473 -24.42 17.35 6.77
CA LEU A 473 -24.34 18.57 5.96
C LEU A 473 -25.63 19.39 6.05
N ASP A 474 -26.81 18.77 6.04
CA ASP A 474 -28.10 19.43 6.33
C ASP A 474 -28.09 20.15 7.69
N LEU A 475 -27.51 19.52 8.71
CA LEU A 475 -27.40 20.09 10.05
C LEU A 475 -26.42 21.28 10.06
N LEU A 476 -25.32 21.21 9.31
CA LEU A 476 -24.30 22.26 9.24
C LEU A 476 -24.73 23.44 8.36
N GLU A 477 -25.14 23.19 7.12
CA GLU A 477 -25.33 24.20 6.05
C GLU A 477 -26.69 24.17 5.33
N GLY A 478 -27.62 23.28 5.72
CA GLY A 478 -28.90 23.08 5.04
C GLY A 478 -29.82 24.30 5.01
N SER A 479 -30.58 24.44 3.92
CA SER A 479 -31.57 25.51 3.76
C SER A 479 -32.96 25.06 4.27
N PRO A 480 -33.73 25.92 4.96
CA PRO A 480 -33.42 27.29 5.37
C PRO A 480 -32.74 27.41 6.75
N ILE A 481 -32.68 26.33 7.55
CA ILE A 481 -32.19 26.36 8.94
C ILE A 481 -31.10 25.31 9.17
N SER A 482 -29.94 25.78 9.62
CA SER A 482 -28.76 24.98 9.97
C SER A 482 -27.92 25.65 11.06
N ILE A 483 -26.86 24.99 11.55
CA ILE A 483 -25.89 25.59 12.49
C ILE A 483 -25.28 26.87 11.88
N CYS A 484 -24.82 26.82 10.63
CA CYS A 484 -24.29 27.98 9.93
C CYS A 484 -25.34 29.10 9.75
N SER A 485 -26.61 28.78 9.48
CA SER A 485 -27.66 29.81 9.38
C SER A 485 -27.94 30.47 10.73
N LEU A 486 -28.06 29.68 11.81
CA LEU A 486 -28.34 30.18 13.16
C LEU A 486 -27.20 31.06 13.72
N ILE A 487 -25.93 30.68 13.49
CA ILE A 487 -24.80 31.53 13.87
C ILE A 487 -24.83 32.84 13.07
N ASN A 488 -25.10 32.77 11.75
CA ASN A 488 -25.24 33.96 10.90
C ASN A 488 -26.43 34.86 11.32
N GLU A 489 -27.50 34.30 11.85
CA GLU A 489 -28.65 35.05 12.37
C GLU A 489 -28.31 35.76 13.69
N GLU A 490 -27.65 35.10 14.65
CA GLU A 490 -27.17 35.79 15.86
C GLU A 490 -26.11 36.87 15.52
N CYS A 491 -25.31 36.68 14.45
CA CYS A 491 -24.46 37.75 13.94
C CYS A 491 -25.28 38.97 13.48
N ARG A 492 -26.41 38.76 12.77
CA ARG A 492 -27.29 39.82 12.25
C ARG A 492 -28.11 40.53 13.33
N LEU A 493 -28.46 39.85 14.42
CA LEU A 493 -29.32 40.40 15.48
C LEU A 493 -28.65 41.54 16.29
N ASN A 494 -27.34 41.75 16.16
CA ASN A 494 -26.58 42.88 16.75
C ASN A 494 -26.76 43.10 18.28
N ARG A 495 -27.27 42.07 18.97
CA ARG A 495 -27.34 41.98 20.43
C ARG A 495 -26.04 41.42 21.03
N PRO A 496 -25.75 41.62 22.33
CA PRO A 496 -24.75 40.82 23.02
C PRO A 496 -25.12 39.34 22.92
N SER A 497 -24.16 38.52 22.45
CA SER A 497 -24.34 37.07 22.35
C SER A 497 -24.23 36.43 23.72
N SER A 498 -25.15 35.53 24.06
CA SER A 498 -25.00 34.63 25.19
C SER A 498 -24.73 33.22 24.68
N ALA A 499 -23.58 32.66 25.04
CA ALA A 499 -23.17 31.32 24.65
C ALA A 499 -24.24 30.26 25.01
N ALA A 500 -24.83 30.35 26.20
CA ALA A 500 -25.93 29.48 26.63
C ALA A 500 -27.23 29.67 25.81
N GLN A 501 -27.56 30.92 25.41
CA GLN A 501 -28.69 31.16 24.51
C GLN A 501 -28.44 30.60 23.11
N LEU A 502 -27.21 30.69 22.59
CA LEU A 502 -26.83 30.10 21.31
C LEU A 502 -26.92 28.57 21.35
N GLN A 503 -26.41 27.92 22.41
CA GLN A 503 -26.60 26.47 22.60
C GLN A 503 -28.10 26.11 22.62
N THR A 504 -28.88 26.77 23.48
CA THR A 504 -30.32 26.49 23.62
C THR A 504 -31.05 26.71 22.29
N ARG A 505 -30.67 27.73 21.50
CA ARG A 505 -31.25 28.00 20.18
C ARG A 505 -30.89 26.91 19.16
N ILE A 506 -29.63 26.46 19.13
CA ILE A 506 -29.19 25.35 18.27
C ILE A 506 -29.94 24.06 18.66
N GLU A 507 -29.91 23.67 19.93
CA GLU A 507 -30.53 22.44 20.44
C GLU A 507 -32.05 22.41 20.24
N SER A 508 -32.75 23.54 20.42
CA SER A 508 -34.21 23.61 20.24
C SER A 508 -34.66 23.74 18.78
N THR A 509 -33.95 24.52 17.95
CA THR A 509 -34.37 24.74 16.55
C THR A 509 -33.99 23.56 15.64
N LEU A 510 -32.93 22.83 15.98
CA LEU A 510 -32.44 21.66 15.24
C LEU A 510 -32.74 20.34 15.98
N ALA A 511 -33.65 20.36 16.95
CA ALA A 511 -34.12 19.19 17.68
C ALA A 511 -34.59 18.08 16.72
N GLY A 512 -34.18 16.84 16.98
CA GLY A 512 -34.54 15.68 16.16
C GLY A 512 -33.72 15.48 14.88
N ARG A 513 -32.81 16.39 14.51
CA ARG A 513 -31.81 16.11 13.47
C ARG A 513 -30.86 14.99 13.94
N PRO A 514 -30.60 13.93 13.15
CA PRO A 514 -29.91 12.73 13.63
C PRO A 514 -28.45 12.97 14.03
N CYS A 515 -27.78 13.92 13.38
CA CYS A 515 -26.37 14.23 13.65
C CYS A 515 -26.17 15.22 14.84
N LEU A 516 -27.22 15.62 15.57
CA LEU A 516 -27.12 16.57 16.69
C LEU A 516 -27.06 15.85 18.05
N GLY A 517 -25.86 15.74 18.59
CA GLY A 517 -25.61 15.18 19.92
C GLY A 517 -25.91 16.19 21.04
N HIS A 518 -26.35 15.68 22.20
CA HIS A 518 -26.67 16.48 23.39
C HIS A 518 -25.61 16.27 24.48
N ASN A 519 -25.16 17.34 25.13
CA ASN A 519 -24.15 17.28 26.21
C ASN A 519 -24.66 17.85 27.54
N LYS A 520 -25.72 17.23 28.10
CA LYS A 520 -26.42 17.68 29.33
C LYS A 520 -25.58 17.67 30.62
N LEU A 521 -24.34 17.19 30.57
CA LEU A 521 -23.42 17.09 31.70
C LEU A 521 -22.29 18.13 31.66
N SER A 522 -22.18 18.92 30.58
CA SER A 522 -21.20 20.00 30.49
C SER A 522 -21.55 21.16 31.43
N ARG A 523 -20.53 21.74 32.06
CA ARG A 523 -20.63 23.07 32.68
C ARG A 523 -20.47 24.19 31.66
N GLU A 524 -19.82 23.90 30.53
CA GLU A 524 -19.50 24.88 29.49
C GLU A 524 -20.46 24.75 28.30
N PRO A 525 -21.04 25.87 27.82
CA PRO A 525 -22.11 25.82 26.84
C PRO A 525 -21.59 25.38 25.47
N SER A 526 -22.06 24.23 25.01
CA SER A 526 -21.51 23.52 23.86
C SER A 526 -22.57 22.65 23.17
N PHE A 527 -22.43 22.47 21.86
CA PHE A 527 -23.22 21.50 21.08
C PHE A 527 -22.30 20.40 20.54
N VAL A 528 -22.87 19.25 20.18
CA VAL A 528 -22.11 18.13 19.60
C VAL A 528 -22.65 17.83 18.20
N VAL A 529 -21.75 17.74 17.22
CA VAL A 529 -22.07 17.25 15.87
C VAL A 529 -21.48 15.85 15.71
N VAL A 530 -22.30 14.92 15.25
CA VAL A 530 -21.87 13.56 14.87
C VAL A 530 -21.48 13.59 13.41
N HIS A 531 -20.18 13.74 13.17
CA HIS A 531 -19.55 13.66 11.85
C HIS A 531 -19.33 12.21 11.44
N PHE A 532 -18.97 11.96 10.17
CA PHE A 532 -18.55 10.62 9.71
C PHE A 532 -17.42 10.03 10.56
N ALA A 533 -16.48 10.87 11.00
CA ALA A 533 -15.34 10.55 11.86
C ALA A 533 -15.69 10.52 13.38
N GLY A 534 -16.96 10.65 13.76
CA GLY A 534 -17.44 10.58 15.14
C GLY A 534 -17.88 11.92 15.76
N PRO A 535 -18.29 11.90 17.05
CA PRO A 535 -18.89 13.04 17.73
C PRO A 535 -17.86 14.10 18.20
N VAL A 536 -17.97 15.33 17.69
CA VAL A 536 -17.12 16.47 18.08
C VAL A 536 -17.93 17.51 18.85
N ARG A 537 -17.38 17.99 19.98
CA ARG A 537 -17.98 19.01 20.85
C ARG A 537 -17.44 20.39 20.52
N TYR A 538 -18.31 21.32 20.12
CA TYR A 538 -17.96 22.70 19.79
C TYR A 538 -18.45 23.65 20.89
N HIS A 539 -17.58 24.56 21.32
CA HIS A 539 -17.88 25.53 22.36
C HIS A 539 -18.55 26.76 21.76
N THR A 540 -19.64 27.20 22.35
CA THR A 540 -20.44 28.35 21.86
C THR A 540 -19.86 29.71 22.28
N ALA A 541 -18.95 29.72 23.25
CA ALA A 541 -18.27 30.93 23.72
C ALA A 541 -17.43 31.57 22.59
N GLY A 542 -17.71 32.85 22.29
CA GLY A 542 -17.04 33.61 21.23
C GLY A 542 -17.38 33.17 19.80
N LEU A 543 -18.28 32.21 19.59
CA LEU A 543 -18.55 31.63 18.27
C LEU A 543 -19.20 32.65 17.31
N VAL A 544 -20.11 33.48 17.83
CA VAL A 544 -20.79 34.56 17.07
C VAL A 544 -19.83 35.72 16.82
N GLU A 545 -18.97 36.03 17.78
CA GLU A 545 -17.97 37.10 17.73
C GLU A 545 -16.90 36.79 16.69
N LYS A 546 -16.35 35.57 16.71
CA LYS A 546 -15.46 35.04 15.66
C LYS A 546 -16.12 35.03 14.29
N ASN A 547 -17.40 34.69 14.18
CA ASN A 547 -18.10 34.62 12.90
C ASN A 547 -18.46 36.02 12.34
N LYS A 548 -18.71 37.01 13.20
CA LYS A 548 -18.90 38.41 12.78
C LYS A 548 -17.65 38.96 12.09
N ASP A 549 -16.45 38.65 12.61
CA ASP A 549 -15.14 39.15 12.13
C ASP A 549 -15.20 40.64 11.70
N PRO A 550 -15.71 41.55 12.57
CA PRO A 550 -16.05 42.89 12.16
C PRO A 550 -14.78 43.72 12.00
N VAL A 551 -14.42 44.05 10.76
CA VAL A 551 -13.41 45.08 10.47
C VAL A 551 -14.09 46.45 10.60
N PRO A 552 -13.71 47.31 11.57
CA PRO A 552 -14.20 48.67 11.63
C PRO A 552 -13.66 49.45 10.41
N PRO A 553 -14.51 50.18 9.67
CA PRO A 553 -14.06 50.97 8.51
C PRO A 553 -12.89 51.89 8.84
N GLU A 554 -12.91 52.51 10.02
CA GLU A 554 -11.85 53.42 10.48
C GLU A 554 -10.47 52.76 10.65
N LEU A 555 -10.38 51.42 10.82
CA LEU A 555 -9.09 50.71 10.77
C LEU A 555 -8.58 50.52 9.34
N THR A 556 -9.47 50.47 8.35
CA THR A 556 -9.10 50.44 6.92
C THR A 556 -8.73 51.84 6.44
N GLU A 557 -9.52 52.85 6.83
CA GLU A 557 -9.25 54.28 6.58
C GLU A 557 -7.90 54.71 7.18
N LEU A 558 -7.51 54.16 8.34
CA LEU A 558 -6.16 54.33 8.90
C LEU A 558 -5.06 53.73 7.99
N LEU A 559 -5.21 52.49 7.55
CA LEU A 559 -4.19 51.80 6.76
C LEU A 559 -3.99 52.43 5.38
N GLN A 560 -5.06 52.97 4.79
CA GLN A 560 -5.03 53.78 3.56
C GLN A 560 -4.24 55.10 3.72
N GLN A 561 -3.94 55.54 4.96
CA GLN A 561 -3.11 56.73 5.24
C GLN A 561 -1.65 56.39 5.56
N SER A 562 -1.27 55.11 5.59
CA SER A 562 0.14 54.70 5.75
C SER A 562 0.98 55.24 4.61
N GLN A 563 2.18 55.74 4.94
CA GLN A 563 3.17 56.14 3.94
C GLN A 563 4.08 54.97 3.52
N ASP A 564 3.85 53.76 4.04
CA ASP A 564 4.64 52.58 3.67
C ASP A 564 4.22 52.07 2.27
N PRO A 565 5.16 51.91 1.32
CA PRO A 565 4.82 51.48 -0.04
C PRO A 565 4.15 50.10 -0.13
N LEU A 566 4.40 49.19 0.83
CA LEU A 566 3.73 47.90 0.89
C LEU A 566 2.31 48.08 1.43
N LEU A 567 2.12 48.78 2.55
CA LEU A 567 0.78 49.00 3.12
C LEU A 567 -0.14 49.79 2.18
N THR A 568 0.38 50.81 1.48
CA THR A 568 -0.37 51.56 0.46
C THR A 568 -0.84 50.65 -0.69
N MET A 569 -0.06 49.61 -1.03
CA MET A 569 -0.42 48.62 -2.04
C MET A 569 -1.44 47.59 -1.53
N LEU A 570 -1.34 47.17 -0.27
CA LEU A 570 -2.29 46.25 0.38
C LEU A 570 -3.65 46.92 0.65
N PHE A 571 -3.65 48.23 0.90
CA PHE A 571 -4.80 49.05 1.28
C PHE A 571 -4.91 50.30 0.38
N PRO A 572 -5.29 50.15 -0.91
CA PRO A 572 -5.46 51.28 -1.82
C PRO A 572 -6.62 52.19 -1.36
N ALA A 573 -6.45 53.51 -1.49
CA ALA A 573 -7.45 54.50 -1.11
C ALA A 573 -8.73 54.41 -1.96
N ASN A 574 -8.58 54.26 -3.28
CA ASN A 574 -9.68 54.16 -4.24
C ASN A 574 -9.78 52.72 -4.78
N PRO A 575 -10.79 51.90 -4.37
CA PRO A 575 -10.94 50.53 -4.87
C PRO A 575 -11.56 50.42 -6.28
N GLU A 576 -12.12 51.51 -6.82
CA GLU A 576 -13.05 51.47 -7.96
C GLU A 576 -12.43 51.04 -9.31
N GLU A 577 -11.12 51.15 -9.50
CA GLU A 577 -10.44 50.80 -10.77
C GLU A 577 -10.25 49.27 -11.01
N LYS A 578 -10.72 48.40 -10.10
CA LYS A 578 -10.67 46.93 -10.30
C LYS A 578 -11.99 46.18 -10.07
N THR A 579 -13.12 46.87 -9.96
CA THR A 579 -14.43 46.22 -9.72
C THR A 579 -15.58 46.84 -10.53
N GLN A 580 -15.39 47.02 -11.84
CA GLN A 580 -16.41 47.57 -12.76
C GLN A 580 -17.62 46.65 -13.05
N GLU A 581 -17.83 45.58 -12.28
CA GLU A 581 -19.00 44.69 -12.40
C GLU A 581 -19.91 44.64 -11.16
N GLU A 582 -19.60 45.36 -10.07
CA GLU A 582 -20.56 45.52 -8.97
C GLU A 582 -21.66 46.53 -9.36
N LEU A 583 -22.77 45.98 -9.86
CA LEU A 583 -23.94 46.70 -10.37
C LEU A 583 -24.45 47.79 -9.41
N SER A 584 -24.56 49.00 -9.95
CA SER A 584 -24.95 50.22 -9.24
C SER A 584 -26.42 50.22 -8.80
N GLY A 585 -26.70 49.58 -7.66
CA GLY A 585 -27.96 49.76 -6.93
C GLY A 585 -28.55 48.48 -6.36
N GLN A 586 -28.03 48.02 -5.20
CA GLN A 586 -28.79 47.14 -4.32
C GLN A 586 -28.53 47.44 -2.84
N SER A 587 -29.59 47.30 -2.03
CA SER A 587 -29.63 47.72 -0.63
C SER A 587 -28.69 46.88 0.24
N ARG A 588 -27.76 47.56 0.95
CA ARG A 588 -26.94 47.03 2.07
C ARG A 588 -26.68 45.52 1.97
N ALA A 589 -25.75 45.12 1.08
CA ALA A 589 -25.25 43.74 1.06
C ALA A 589 -24.88 43.31 2.49
N PRO A 590 -25.45 42.21 3.02
CA PRO A 590 -25.22 41.82 4.41
C PRO A 590 -23.75 41.46 4.58
N ALA A 591 -23.10 42.06 5.58
CA ALA A 591 -21.66 41.86 5.82
C ALA A 591 -21.33 40.36 5.88
N LEU A 592 -20.48 39.91 4.96
CA LEU A 592 -20.14 38.51 4.78
C LEU A 592 -19.36 37.99 6.01
N THR A 593 -20.04 37.20 6.83
CA THR A 593 -19.47 36.50 7.99
C THR A 593 -18.40 35.49 7.57
N VAL A 594 -17.53 35.09 8.52
CA VAL A 594 -16.44 34.12 8.24
C VAL A 594 -17.00 32.82 7.64
N VAL A 595 -18.07 32.27 8.23
CA VAL A 595 -18.74 31.06 7.74
C VAL A 595 -19.33 31.26 6.34
N SER A 596 -19.87 32.43 6.00
CA SER A 596 -20.38 32.68 4.65
C SER A 596 -19.28 32.78 3.60
N LYS A 597 -18.17 33.48 3.92
CA LYS A 597 -16.97 33.55 3.07
C LYS A 597 -16.35 32.16 2.87
N PHE A 598 -16.22 31.41 3.96
CA PHE A 598 -15.65 30.07 3.93
C PHE A 598 -16.52 29.08 3.15
N LYS A 599 -17.85 29.08 3.37
CA LYS A 599 -18.77 28.27 2.55
C LYS A 599 -18.62 28.61 1.08
N ALA A 600 -18.70 29.88 0.68
CA ALA A 600 -18.57 30.27 -0.74
C ALA A 600 -17.22 29.82 -1.35
N SER A 601 -16.12 29.97 -0.61
CA SER A 601 -14.78 29.55 -1.03
C SER A 601 -14.64 28.03 -1.13
N LEU A 602 -15.21 27.27 -0.20
CA LEU A 602 -15.27 25.81 -0.24
C LEU A 602 -16.19 25.31 -1.37
N GLU A 603 -17.32 25.96 -1.61
CA GLU A 603 -18.29 25.63 -2.67
C GLU A 603 -17.69 25.91 -4.06
N GLN A 604 -16.87 26.96 -4.20
CA GLN A 604 -16.02 27.19 -5.39
C GLN A 604 -14.96 26.09 -5.57
N LEU A 605 -14.29 25.65 -4.51
CA LEU A 605 -13.33 24.54 -4.58
C LEU A 605 -14.01 23.23 -4.99
N LEU A 606 -15.19 22.92 -4.42
CA LEU A 606 -15.99 21.76 -4.79
C LEU A 606 -16.49 21.84 -6.25
N GLN A 607 -16.86 23.03 -6.73
CA GLN A 607 -17.19 23.26 -8.15
C GLN A 607 -16.02 22.93 -9.07
N VAL A 608 -14.78 23.24 -8.68
CA VAL A 608 -13.56 22.86 -9.42
C VAL A 608 -13.35 21.35 -9.39
N LEU A 609 -13.53 20.69 -8.24
CA LEU A 609 -13.38 19.23 -8.10
C LEU A 609 -14.49 18.42 -8.79
N HIS A 610 -15.71 18.97 -8.90
CA HIS A 610 -16.80 18.37 -9.67
C HIS A 610 -16.56 18.44 -11.18
N ASN A 611 -15.74 19.38 -11.63
CA ASN A 611 -15.34 19.56 -13.03
C ASN A 611 -13.99 18.86 -13.36
N THR A 612 -13.50 17.99 -12.48
CA THR A 612 -12.32 17.13 -12.68
C THR A 612 -12.68 15.65 -12.47
N THR A 613 -11.78 14.75 -12.86
CA THR A 613 -11.73 13.41 -12.24
C THR A 613 -10.88 13.49 -10.97
N PRO A 614 -11.45 13.27 -9.77
CA PRO A 614 -10.72 13.24 -8.52
C PRO A 614 -10.08 11.87 -8.23
N HIS A 615 -8.87 11.90 -7.69
CA HIS A 615 -8.11 10.77 -7.17
C HIS A 615 -7.72 11.08 -5.72
N TYR A 616 -7.62 10.07 -4.86
CA TYR A 616 -7.55 10.28 -3.41
C TYR A 616 -6.33 9.63 -2.79
N ILE A 617 -5.64 10.38 -1.93
CA ILE A 617 -4.51 9.92 -1.13
C ILE A 617 -4.78 10.22 0.34
N ARG A 618 -4.75 9.18 1.18
CA ARG A 618 -4.86 9.27 2.64
C ARG A 618 -3.48 9.05 3.27
N CYS A 619 -2.92 10.12 3.80
CA CYS A 619 -1.65 10.13 4.53
C CYS A 619 -1.88 9.77 6.00
N ILE A 620 -1.11 8.82 6.52
CA ILE A 620 -1.20 8.31 7.90
C ILE A 620 0.13 8.55 8.62
N LYS A 621 0.04 9.13 9.83
CA LYS A 621 1.16 9.36 10.74
C LYS A 621 1.34 8.13 11.65
N PRO A 622 2.42 7.33 11.54
CA PRO A 622 2.55 6.09 12.32
C PRO A 622 2.85 6.32 13.82
N ASN A 623 3.33 7.51 14.21
CA ASN A 623 3.52 7.88 15.62
C ASN A 623 3.59 9.41 15.80
N SER A 624 3.14 9.93 16.94
CA SER A 624 3.18 11.36 17.28
C SER A 624 4.60 11.91 17.39
N GLN A 625 5.53 11.08 17.86
CA GLN A 625 6.92 11.40 18.21
C GLN A 625 7.84 11.64 17.01
N SER A 626 7.32 11.47 15.78
CA SER A 626 8.02 11.63 14.51
C SER A 626 9.28 10.77 14.39
N GLN A 627 9.28 9.57 14.98
CA GLN A 627 10.42 8.64 14.98
C GLN A 627 10.27 7.56 13.89
N PRO A 628 11.35 7.19 13.17
CA PRO A 628 11.32 6.05 12.25
C PRO A 628 11.21 4.72 13.01
N GLN A 629 10.66 3.70 12.36
CA GLN A 629 10.40 2.35 12.91
C GLN A 629 9.47 2.27 14.14
N THR A 630 8.97 3.40 14.66
CA THR A 630 7.92 3.43 15.68
C THR A 630 6.53 3.42 15.05
N PHE A 631 5.64 2.55 15.50
CA PHE A 631 4.23 2.45 15.07
C PHE A 631 3.32 2.35 16.30
N LEU A 632 2.54 3.40 16.57
CA LEU A 632 1.64 3.50 17.71
C LEU A 632 0.22 3.12 17.29
N GLN A 633 -0.17 1.88 17.62
CA GLN A 633 -1.41 1.25 17.16
C GLN A 633 -2.67 2.09 17.45
N GLU A 634 -2.80 2.66 18.65
CA GLU A 634 -3.94 3.50 19.03
C GLU A 634 -4.03 4.80 18.21
N GLU A 635 -2.89 5.45 17.93
CA GLU A 635 -2.85 6.68 17.13
C GLU A 635 -3.19 6.44 15.66
N VAL A 636 -2.73 5.31 15.10
CA VAL A 636 -3.08 4.92 13.74
C VAL A 636 -4.54 4.48 13.67
N LEU A 637 -5.05 3.74 14.65
CA LEU A 637 -6.47 3.35 14.74
C LEU A 637 -7.39 4.58 14.69
N ASN A 638 -7.13 5.59 15.54
CA ASN A 638 -7.88 6.85 15.55
C ASN A 638 -7.82 7.59 14.19
N GLN A 639 -6.70 7.52 13.46
CA GLN A 639 -6.58 8.09 12.11
C GLN A 639 -7.33 7.29 11.05
N LEU A 640 -7.42 5.97 11.17
CA LEU A 640 -8.19 5.11 10.26
C LEU A 640 -9.69 5.40 10.35
N GLU A 641 -10.19 5.58 11.57
CA GLU A 641 -11.56 6.08 11.86
C GLU A 641 -11.74 7.51 11.32
N ALA A 642 -10.84 8.44 11.67
CA ALA A 642 -10.96 9.85 11.26
C ALA A 642 -10.80 10.11 9.75
N CYS A 643 -10.21 9.18 9.00
CA CYS A 643 -10.13 9.23 7.54
C CYS A 643 -11.27 8.48 6.83
N GLY A 644 -12.14 7.77 7.56
CA GLY A 644 -13.19 6.92 6.99
C GLY A 644 -12.62 5.80 6.10
N LEU A 645 -11.46 5.24 6.45
CA LEU A 645 -10.74 4.34 5.54
C LEU A 645 -11.40 2.95 5.46
N VAL A 646 -11.95 2.45 6.56
CA VAL A 646 -12.63 1.14 6.55
C VAL A 646 -13.93 1.23 5.75
N GLU A 647 -14.63 2.35 5.82
CA GLU A 647 -15.81 2.68 5.04
C GLU A 647 -15.44 2.82 3.56
N THR A 648 -14.31 3.46 3.26
CA THR A 648 -13.74 3.56 1.90
C THR A 648 -13.44 2.18 1.30
N ILE A 649 -12.88 1.25 2.09
CA ILE A 649 -12.63 -0.13 1.66
C ILE A 649 -13.96 -0.90 1.48
N HIS A 650 -14.92 -0.76 2.39
CA HIS A 650 -16.24 -1.39 2.25
C HIS A 650 -16.99 -0.90 1.01
N ILE A 651 -17.00 0.41 0.73
CA ILE A 651 -17.60 0.98 -0.49
C ILE A 651 -16.89 0.46 -1.75
N SER A 652 -15.57 0.24 -1.69
CA SER A 652 -14.81 -0.34 -2.80
C SER A 652 -15.06 -1.86 -2.99
N ALA A 653 -15.27 -2.60 -1.89
CA ALA A 653 -15.44 -4.05 -1.87
C ALA A 653 -16.89 -4.54 -2.01
N ALA A 654 -17.88 -3.69 -1.72
CA ALA A 654 -19.31 -4.00 -1.86
C ALA A 654 -19.81 -3.95 -3.31
N GLY A 655 -19.02 -3.35 -4.22
CA GLY A 655 -19.16 -3.57 -5.65
C GLY A 655 -18.44 -4.84 -6.10
N PHE A 656 -17.95 -4.83 -7.34
CA PHE A 656 -17.07 -5.87 -7.88
C PHE A 656 -15.62 -5.35 -7.95
N PRO A 657 -14.77 -5.64 -6.94
CA PRO A 657 -13.38 -5.19 -6.92
C PRO A 657 -12.53 -5.90 -7.99
N ILE A 658 -12.84 -7.16 -8.30
CA ILE A 658 -12.09 -7.95 -9.28
C ILE A 658 -12.78 -7.88 -10.64
N ARG A 659 -12.03 -7.35 -11.62
CA ARG A 659 -12.51 -7.03 -12.97
C ARG A 659 -11.55 -7.64 -13.98
N VAL A 660 -12.00 -8.63 -14.75
CA VAL A 660 -11.13 -9.44 -15.62
C VAL A 660 -11.71 -9.47 -17.03
N SER A 661 -10.94 -9.02 -18.03
CA SER A 661 -11.37 -9.12 -19.43
C SER A 661 -11.61 -10.57 -19.85
N HIS A 662 -12.57 -10.79 -20.76
CA HIS A 662 -13.00 -12.13 -21.16
C HIS A 662 -11.83 -13.03 -21.61
N GLN A 663 -10.86 -12.49 -22.34
CA GLN A 663 -9.65 -13.20 -22.73
C GLN A 663 -8.84 -13.69 -21.50
N ASN A 664 -8.51 -12.80 -20.56
CA ASN A 664 -7.70 -13.14 -19.38
C ASN A 664 -8.39 -14.18 -18.49
N PHE A 665 -9.71 -14.09 -18.35
CA PHE A 665 -10.51 -15.05 -17.59
C PHE A 665 -10.50 -16.43 -18.26
N ILE A 666 -10.78 -16.51 -19.56
CA ILE A 666 -10.78 -17.77 -20.32
C ILE A 666 -9.36 -18.39 -20.30
N GLU A 667 -8.31 -17.60 -20.53
CA GLU A 667 -6.93 -18.09 -20.52
C GLU A 667 -6.54 -18.73 -19.18
N ARG A 668 -7.01 -18.17 -18.06
CA ARG A 668 -6.74 -18.63 -16.69
C ARG A 668 -7.63 -19.80 -16.25
N TYR A 669 -8.92 -19.76 -16.57
CA TYR A 669 -9.93 -20.69 -16.03
C TYR A 669 -10.45 -21.75 -17.01
N LYS A 670 -9.98 -21.79 -18.27
CA LYS A 670 -10.28 -22.86 -19.27
C LYS A 670 -10.13 -24.31 -18.77
N LEU A 671 -9.36 -24.55 -17.71
CA LEU A 671 -9.23 -25.87 -17.08
C LEU A 671 -10.52 -26.30 -16.35
N LEU A 672 -11.30 -25.36 -15.82
CA LEU A 672 -12.53 -25.61 -15.07
C LEU A 672 -13.66 -26.20 -15.94
N ARG A 673 -13.62 -26.03 -17.27
CA ARG A 673 -14.53 -26.68 -18.24
C ARG A 673 -14.56 -28.21 -18.10
N ARG A 674 -13.58 -28.82 -17.43
CA ARG A 674 -13.52 -30.27 -17.13
C ARG A 674 -14.36 -30.71 -15.92
N LEU A 675 -14.82 -29.77 -15.09
CA LEU A 675 -15.70 -30.02 -13.94
C LEU A 675 -17.18 -30.02 -14.31
N GLY A 676 -17.55 -29.35 -15.40
CA GLY A 676 -18.93 -29.34 -15.89
C GLY A 676 -19.44 -30.77 -16.12
N PRO A 677 -20.72 -31.07 -15.80
CA PRO A 677 -21.29 -32.37 -16.09
C PRO A 677 -21.15 -32.66 -17.57
N ARG A 678 -20.69 -33.87 -17.93
CA ARG A 678 -20.61 -34.28 -19.34
C ARG A 678 -21.99 -34.17 -19.95
N MET A 679 -22.22 -33.16 -20.79
CA MET A 679 -23.40 -33.10 -21.64
C MET A 679 -23.42 -34.37 -22.49
N SER A 680 -24.34 -35.27 -22.16
CA SER A 680 -24.72 -36.37 -23.04
C SER A 680 -25.15 -35.75 -24.35
N SER A 681 -24.54 -36.17 -25.45
CA SER A 681 -24.80 -35.62 -26.79
C SER A 681 -26.16 -36.08 -27.33
N GLY A 682 -27.23 -35.64 -26.67
CA GLY A 682 -28.60 -35.71 -27.17
C GLY A 682 -28.77 -34.66 -28.25
N LEU A 683 -28.82 -35.10 -29.50
CA LEU A 683 -29.02 -34.24 -30.66
C LEU A 683 -30.50 -33.83 -30.75
N GLY A 684 -30.94 -32.95 -29.85
CA GLY A 684 -32.29 -32.39 -29.78
C GLY A 684 -32.28 -30.92 -30.22
N GLY A 685 -33.09 -30.58 -31.22
CA GLY A 685 -33.13 -29.23 -31.78
C GLY A 685 -33.81 -28.22 -30.85
N LEU A 686 -33.26 -27.01 -30.81
CA LEU A 686 -33.97 -25.79 -30.46
C LEU A 686 -33.92 -24.89 -31.70
N GLU A 687 -35.10 -24.56 -32.23
CA GLU A 687 -35.23 -23.65 -33.37
C GLU A 687 -34.90 -22.21 -32.92
N PRO A 688 -34.30 -21.38 -33.78
CA PRO A 688 -33.95 -20.01 -33.42
C PRO A 688 -35.22 -19.16 -33.30
N ALA A 689 -35.51 -18.67 -32.10
CA ALA A 689 -36.55 -17.67 -31.89
C ALA A 689 -36.14 -16.35 -32.56
N GLU A 690 -36.94 -15.88 -33.51
CA GLU A 690 -36.72 -14.60 -34.18
C GLU A 690 -37.05 -13.41 -33.26
N GLY A 691 -36.25 -12.35 -33.34
CA GLY A 691 -36.70 -11.00 -33.00
C GLY A 691 -36.17 -10.35 -31.71
N SER A 692 -34.98 -9.73 -31.81
CA SER A 692 -34.79 -8.34 -31.36
C SER A 692 -33.51 -7.74 -31.97
N SER A 693 -33.50 -6.42 -32.19
CA SER A 693 -32.42 -5.72 -32.88
C SER A 693 -31.33 -5.23 -31.91
N GLU A 694 -30.19 -5.91 -31.87
CA GLU A 694 -28.95 -5.38 -31.27
C GLU A 694 -27.83 -5.25 -32.31
N GLN A 695 -26.89 -4.33 -32.06
CA GLN A 695 -25.83 -3.95 -33.00
C GLN A 695 -24.68 -4.99 -33.03
N PRO A 696 -23.96 -5.14 -34.16
CA PRO A 696 -23.02 -6.24 -34.35
C PRO A 696 -21.75 -6.11 -33.48
N LEU A 697 -21.64 -6.99 -32.47
CA LEU A 697 -20.44 -7.19 -31.66
C LEU A 697 -19.23 -7.61 -32.52
N CYS A 698 -18.02 -7.35 -32.02
CA CYS A 698 -16.80 -7.59 -32.80
C CYS A 698 -16.52 -9.10 -32.95
N ALA A 699 -16.08 -9.53 -34.14
CA ALA A 699 -15.92 -10.94 -34.48
C ALA A 699 -14.99 -11.75 -33.54
N LYS A 700 -14.11 -11.08 -32.79
CA LYS A 700 -13.30 -11.71 -31.72
C LYS A 700 -14.14 -12.12 -30.50
N GLU A 701 -15.12 -11.31 -30.11
CA GLU A 701 -15.93 -11.50 -28.90
C GLU A 701 -16.89 -12.68 -29.06
N ALA A 702 -17.54 -12.79 -30.23
CA ALA A 702 -18.37 -13.92 -30.62
C ALA A 702 -17.64 -15.28 -30.54
N THR A 703 -16.30 -15.30 -30.66
CA THR A 703 -15.48 -16.52 -30.53
C THR A 703 -15.17 -16.85 -29.06
N LEU A 704 -15.18 -15.86 -28.16
CA LEU A 704 -14.93 -16.03 -26.72
C LEU A 704 -16.19 -16.37 -25.93
N GLN A 705 -17.36 -15.86 -26.35
CA GLN A 705 -18.63 -15.99 -25.64
C GLN A 705 -19.02 -17.46 -25.33
N PRO A 706 -18.88 -18.46 -26.24
CA PRO A 706 -19.17 -19.86 -25.91
C PRO A 706 -18.17 -20.47 -24.91
N LEU A 707 -16.89 -20.09 -25.01
CA LEU A 707 -15.83 -20.55 -24.11
C LEU A 707 -16.00 -20.01 -22.68
N LEU A 708 -16.59 -18.81 -22.56
CA LEU A 708 -17.00 -18.24 -21.29
C LEU A 708 -18.22 -18.98 -20.72
N GLN A 709 -19.26 -19.18 -21.53
CA GLN A 709 -20.49 -19.88 -21.12
C GLN A 709 -20.20 -21.29 -20.56
N ASP A 710 -19.31 -22.04 -21.19
CA ASP A 710 -18.84 -23.34 -20.70
C ASP A 710 -18.14 -23.30 -19.33
N ILE A 711 -17.45 -22.20 -19.01
CA ILE A 711 -16.84 -22.01 -17.68
C ILE A 711 -17.93 -21.64 -16.67
N LEU A 712 -18.85 -20.73 -17.04
CA LEU A 712 -19.96 -20.30 -16.20
C LEU A 712 -20.86 -21.49 -15.79
N HIS A 713 -21.16 -22.39 -16.74
CA HIS A 713 -21.96 -23.60 -16.49
C HIS A 713 -21.27 -24.62 -15.58
N ALA A 714 -19.94 -24.53 -15.38
CA ALA A 714 -19.22 -25.36 -14.42
C ALA A 714 -19.17 -24.77 -12.99
N LEU A 715 -19.56 -23.50 -12.80
CA LEU A 715 -19.49 -22.82 -11.49
C LEU A 715 -20.48 -23.35 -10.44
N PRO A 716 -21.75 -23.69 -10.76
CA PRO A 716 -22.66 -24.25 -9.77
C PRO A 716 -22.15 -25.56 -9.15
N ALA A 717 -21.45 -26.38 -9.93
CA ALA A 717 -20.81 -27.60 -9.41
C ALA A 717 -19.67 -27.29 -8.43
N LEU A 718 -18.84 -26.29 -8.71
CA LEU A 718 -17.80 -25.82 -7.79
C LEU A 718 -18.39 -25.29 -6.48
N ILE A 719 -19.42 -24.44 -6.56
CA ILE A 719 -20.11 -23.87 -5.40
C ILE A 719 -20.73 -24.98 -4.55
N GLN A 720 -21.41 -25.96 -5.15
CA GLN A 720 -21.97 -27.12 -4.44
C GLN A 720 -20.90 -28.01 -3.79
N THR A 721 -19.70 -28.13 -4.37
CA THR A 721 -18.59 -28.86 -3.71
C THR A 721 -17.90 -28.11 -2.58
N ALA A 722 -18.13 -26.79 -2.45
CA ALA A 722 -17.56 -25.95 -1.39
C ALA A 722 -18.55 -25.69 -0.23
N ALA A 723 -19.86 -25.71 -0.49
CA ALA A 723 -20.88 -25.47 0.52
C ALA A 723 -20.91 -26.56 1.60
N THR A 724 -20.70 -26.17 2.86
CA THR A 724 -20.90 -27.05 4.02
C THR A 724 -22.40 -27.28 4.29
N PRO A 725 -22.82 -28.43 4.87
CA PRO A 725 -24.24 -28.83 4.86
C PRO A 725 -25.17 -28.08 5.83
N SER A 726 -24.74 -26.95 6.41
CA SER A 726 -25.37 -26.37 7.61
C SER A 726 -26.44 -25.31 7.37
N ASP A 727 -26.60 -24.77 6.15
CA ASP A 727 -27.67 -23.78 5.88
C ASP A 727 -28.15 -23.79 4.40
N PRO A 728 -29.30 -24.43 4.10
CA PRO A 728 -29.84 -24.51 2.74
C PRO A 728 -30.78 -23.34 2.37
N ALA A 729 -30.97 -22.34 3.26
CA ALA A 729 -32.08 -21.39 3.14
C ALA A 729 -31.79 -20.14 2.28
N LYS A 730 -30.55 -19.92 1.83
CA LYS A 730 -30.21 -18.83 0.90
C LYS A 730 -30.11 -19.35 -0.53
N ASN A 731 -30.96 -18.83 -1.41
CA ASN A 731 -30.73 -18.85 -2.86
C ASN A 731 -29.53 -17.93 -3.16
N THR A 732 -28.32 -18.46 -2.99
CA THR A 732 -27.08 -17.71 -3.22
C THR A 732 -26.96 -17.35 -4.71
N GLN A 733 -27.31 -16.10 -5.05
CA GLN A 733 -26.96 -15.52 -6.35
C GLN A 733 -25.46 -15.71 -6.57
N ILE A 734 -25.07 -16.19 -7.76
CA ILE A 734 -23.67 -16.39 -8.09
C ILE A 734 -23.00 -15.01 -8.09
N PRO A 735 -21.98 -14.75 -7.26
CA PRO A 735 -21.33 -13.44 -7.16
C PRO A 735 -20.30 -13.24 -8.30
N LEU A 736 -20.72 -13.54 -9.52
CA LEU A 736 -19.99 -13.37 -10.77
C LEU A 736 -20.96 -12.88 -11.84
N TYR A 737 -20.66 -11.71 -12.38
CA TYR A 737 -21.48 -10.98 -13.33
C TYR A 737 -20.69 -10.83 -14.63
N CYS A 738 -21.28 -11.23 -15.76
CA CYS A 738 -20.66 -11.06 -17.07
C CYS A 738 -21.11 -9.72 -17.65
N GLY A 739 -20.19 -8.77 -17.76
CA GLY A 739 -20.40 -7.55 -18.54
C GLY A 739 -20.22 -7.80 -20.04
N ARG A 740 -20.30 -6.73 -20.82
CA ARG A 740 -20.02 -6.74 -22.26
C ARG A 740 -18.55 -7.04 -22.58
N THR A 741 -17.60 -6.53 -21.78
CA THR A 741 -16.15 -6.66 -22.03
C THR A 741 -15.36 -7.29 -20.88
N LYS A 742 -15.87 -7.18 -19.64
CA LYS A 742 -15.23 -7.71 -18.42
C LYS A 742 -16.18 -8.62 -17.64
N ILE A 743 -15.59 -9.60 -16.97
CA ILE A 743 -16.22 -10.35 -15.88
C ILE A 743 -15.92 -9.65 -14.56
N PHE A 744 -16.97 -9.47 -13.77
CA PHE A 744 -17.00 -8.78 -12.50
C PHE A 744 -17.31 -9.79 -11.39
N MET A 745 -16.54 -9.78 -10.31
CA MET A 745 -16.59 -10.84 -9.29
C MET A 745 -16.08 -10.36 -7.93
N THR A 746 -16.57 -10.99 -6.86
CA THR A 746 -16.11 -10.77 -5.47
C THR A 746 -14.85 -11.59 -5.17
N ASP A 747 -14.10 -11.22 -4.12
CA ASP A 747 -12.92 -11.97 -3.66
C ASP A 747 -13.27 -13.41 -3.25
N SER A 748 -14.40 -13.61 -2.58
CA SER A 748 -14.92 -14.96 -2.27
C SER A 748 -15.15 -15.82 -3.53
N MET A 749 -15.52 -15.20 -4.65
CA MET A 749 -15.67 -15.90 -5.93
C MET A 749 -14.32 -16.22 -6.58
N LEU A 750 -13.33 -15.32 -6.43
CA LEU A 750 -11.96 -15.58 -6.86
C LEU A 750 -11.33 -16.73 -6.08
N GLU A 751 -11.52 -16.79 -4.76
CA GLU A 751 -11.05 -17.88 -3.91
C GLU A 751 -11.63 -19.23 -4.35
N LEU A 752 -12.94 -19.30 -4.60
CA LEU A 752 -13.59 -20.51 -5.14
C LEU A 752 -13.03 -20.92 -6.52
N LEU A 753 -12.82 -19.95 -7.43
CA LEU A 753 -12.24 -20.16 -8.74
C LEU A 753 -10.78 -20.66 -8.67
N GLU A 754 -9.97 -20.08 -7.79
CA GLU A 754 -8.57 -20.47 -7.58
C GLU A 754 -8.44 -21.84 -6.90
N CYS A 755 -9.27 -22.14 -5.90
CA CYS A 755 -9.35 -23.46 -5.27
C CYS A 755 -9.73 -24.53 -6.30
N GLY A 756 -10.77 -24.28 -7.12
CA GLY A 756 -11.13 -25.18 -8.22
C GLY A 756 -9.99 -25.35 -9.24
N ARG A 757 -9.28 -24.26 -9.57
CA ARG A 757 -8.14 -24.28 -10.51
C ARG A 757 -6.96 -25.08 -9.94
N ALA A 758 -6.66 -24.92 -8.66
CA ALA A 758 -5.62 -25.68 -7.95
C ALA A 758 -5.93 -27.18 -7.93
N GLN A 759 -7.17 -27.57 -7.59
CA GLN A 759 -7.62 -28.96 -7.63
C GLN A 759 -7.50 -29.57 -9.04
N MET A 760 -7.90 -28.83 -10.10
CA MET A 760 -7.75 -29.28 -11.49
C MET A 760 -6.28 -29.43 -11.91
N LEU A 761 -5.41 -28.51 -11.51
CA LEU A 761 -3.96 -28.61 -11.74
C LEU A 761 -3.36 -29.82 -11.02
N GLU A 762 -3.77 -30.09 -9.78
CA GLU A 762 -3.30 -31.24 -9.01
C GLU A 762 -3.76 -32.57 -9.63
N GLN A 763 -5.02 -32.68 -10.06
CA GLN A 763 -5.51 -33.85 -10.80
C GLN A 763 -4.73 -34.08 -12.10
N CYS A 764 -4.46 -33.01 -12.87
CA CYS A 764 -3.63 -33.11 -14.07
C CYS A 764 -2.19 -33.56 -13.75
N ALA A 765 -1.60 -33.03 -12.69
CA ALA A 765 -0.26 -33.43 -12.22
C ALA A 765 -0.24 -34.90 -11.79
N ARG A 766 -1.24 -35.37 -11.02
CA ARG A 766 -1.41 -36.79 -10.65
C ARG A 766 -1.49 -37.69 -11.89
N CYS A 767 -2.27 -37.33 -12.91
CA CYS A 767 -2.34 -38.07 -14.17
C CYS A 767 -0.99 -38.16 -14.90
N ILE A 768 -0.26 -37.05 -15.04
CA ILE A 768 1.07 -37.00 -15.68
C ILE A 768 2.07 -37.86 -14.89
N GLN A 769 2.08 -37.74 -13.57
CA GLN A 769 2.93 -38.54 -12.69
C GLN A 769 2.63 -40.05 -12.80
N CYS A 770 1.36 -40.45 -12.85
CA CYS A 770 0.96 -41.85 -13.04
C CYS A 770 1.43 -42.39 -14.42
N GLY A 771 1.27 -41.61 -15.49
CA GLY A 771 1.78 -41.96 -16.82
C GLY A 771 3.30 -42.14 -16.84
N TRP A 772 4.03 -41.20 -16.25
CA TRP A 772 5.50 -41.25 -16.15
C TRP A 772 6.01 -42.42 -15.29
N ARG A 773 5.39 -42.66 -14.13
CA ARG A 773 5.69 -43.81 -13.25
C ARG A 773 5.47 -45.14 -14.01
N ARG A 774 4.36 -45.27 -14.75
CA ARG A 774 4.07 -46.44 -15.60
C ARG A 774 5.12 -46.62 -16.70
N HIS A 775 5.50 -45.55 -17.41
CA HIS A 775 6.55 -45.61 -18.43
C HIS A 775 7.90 -46.05 -17.84
N ARG A 776 8.32 -45.47 -16.70
CA ARG A 776 9.57 -45.82 -16.01
C ARG A 776 9.62 -47.29 -15.62
N LEU A 777 8.55 -47.82 -15.03
CA LEU A 777 8.43 -49.24 -14.68
C LEU A 777 8.47 -50.15 -15.91
N GLN A 778 7.79 -49.79 -17.00
CA GLN A 778 7.84 -50.57 -18.25
C GLN A 778 9.23 -50.55 -18.90
N LYS A 779 9.97 -49.43 -18.82
CA LYS A 779 11.36 -49.35 -19.30
C LYS A 779 12.29 -50.27 -18.49
N GLN A 780 12.18 -50.23 -17.16
CA GLN A 780 12.94 -51.12 -16.27
C GLN A 780 12.60 -52.60 -16.49
N GLU A 781 11.32 -52.95 -16.68
CA GLU A 781 10.92 -54.34 -16.95
C GLU A 781 11.41 -54.84 -18.32
N LYS A 782 11.41 -53.99 -19.36
CA LYS A 782 12.03 -54.33 -20.66
C LYS A 782 13.53 -54.58 -20.52
N GLN A 783 14.24 -53.73 -19.78
CA GLN A 783 15.67 -53.92 -19.48
C GLN A 783 15.92 -55.20 -18.68
N ARG A 784 15.10 -55.49 -17.66
CA ARG A 784 15.17 -56.72 -16.86
C ARG A 784 14.95 -57.98 -17.71
N ARG A 785 13.95 -57.98 -18.60
CA ARG A 785 13.70 -59.09 -19.54
C ARG A 785 14.86 -59.30 -20.51
N ALA A 786 15.42 -58.22 -21.07
CA ALA A 786 16.59 -58.32 -21.94
C ALA A 786 17.81 -58.92 -21.21
N ALA A 787 18.09 -58.45 -19.99
CA ALA A 787 19.16 -59.00 -19.16
C ALA A 787 18.94 -60.49 -18.83
N VAL A 788 17.71 -60.89 -18.47
CA VAL A 788 17.34 -62.29 -18.20
C VAL A 788 17.49 -63.17 -19.44
N LEU A 789 17.11 -62.70 -20.64
CA LEU A 789 17.29 -63.42 -21.89
C LEU A 789 18.77 -63.62 -22.24
N ILE A 790 19.60 -62.58 -22.09
CA ILE A 790 21.06 -62.67 -22.29
C ILE A 790 21.68 -63.65 -21.29
N GLN A 791 21.32 -63.57 -20.02
CA GLN A 791 21.78 -64.51 -18.98
C GLN A 791 21.33 -65.95 -19.25
N ALA A 792 20.09 -66.17 -19.70
CA ALA A 792 19.57 -67.48 -20.06
C ALA A 792 20.30 -68.07 -21.27
N ALA A 793 20.50 -67.28 -22.34
CA ALA A 793 21.26 -67.69 -23.52
C ALA A 793 22.71 -68.05 -23.16
N PHE A 794 23.38 -67.24 -22.34
CA PHE A 794 24.75 -67.49 -21.89
C PHE A 794 24.87 -68.74 -21.01
N ARG A 795 23.97 -68.92 -20.03
CA ARG A 795 23.87 -70.15 -19.22
C ARG A 795 23.63 -71.38 -20.10
N SER A 796 22.71 -71.28 -21.06
CA SER A 796 22.38 -72.36 -22.01
C SER A 796 23.57 -72.72 -22.92
N TRP A 797 24.37 -71.72 -23.34
CA TRP A 797 25.64 -71.94 -24.06
C TRP A 797 26.71 -72.61 -23.18
N LEU A 798 26.90 -72.17 -21.93
CA LEU A 798 27.81 -72.81 -20.98
C LEU A 798 27.43 -74.28 -20.75
N THR A 799 26.15 -74.57 -20.52
CA THR A 799 25.64 -75.94 -20.34
C THR A 799 25.86 -76.78 -21.61
N ARG A 800 25.54 -76.27 -22.81
CA ARG A 800 25.84 -76.98 -24.08
C ARG A 800 27.33 -77.23 -24.27
N LYS A 801 28.19 -76.27 -23.93
CA LYS A 801 29.66 -76.38 -23.99
C LYS A 801 30.21 -77.43 -23.01
N HIS A 802 29.62 -77.51 -21.81
CA HIS A 802 29.92 -78.55 -20.82
C HIS A 802 29.44 -79.94 -21.29
N ILE A 803 28.20 -80.06 -21.73
CA ILE A 803 27.63 -81.31 -22.28
C ILE A 803 28.43 -81.81 -23.49
N ARG A 804 28.90 -80.91 -24.38
CA ARG A 804 29.76 -81.30 -25.51
C ARG A 804 31.13 -81.83 -25.05
N ARG A 805 31.73 -81.25 -24.00
CA ARG A 805 32.95 -81.80 -23.37
C ARG A 805 32.69 -83.18 -22.76
N LEU A 806 31.58 -83.37 -22.05
CA LEU A 806 31.18 -84.67 -21.50
C LEU A 806 30.95 -85.72 -22.61
N HIS A 807 30.30 -85.36 -23.71
CA HIS A 807 30.11 -86.27 -24.86
C HIS A 807 31.44 -86.66 -25.51
N ILE A 808 32.37 -85.72 -25.69
CA ILE A 808 33.72 -86.02 -26.21
C ILE A 808 34.45 -86.98 -25.26
N ALA A 809 34.45 -86.69 -23.95
CA ALA A 809 35.07 -87.57 -22.95
C ALA A 809 34.44 -88.97 -22.93
N ALA A 810 33.11 -89.07 -22.91
CA ALA A 810 32.38 -90.33 -22.98
C ALA A 810 32.62 -91.09 -24.30
N THR A 811 32.82 -90.38 -25.41
CA THR A 811 33.16 -90.98 -26.71
C THR A 811 34.58 -91.56 -26.69
N VAL A 812 35.55 -90.85 -26.11
CA VAL A 812 36.91 -91.37 -25.90
C VAL A 812 36.90 -92.60 -24.98
N ILE A 813 36.15 -92.55 -23.87
CA ILE A 813 35.99 -93.69 -22.96
C ILE A 813 35.34 -94.89 -23.67
N LYS A 814 34.30 -94.68 -24.47
CA LYS A 814 33.67 -95.76 -25.27
C LYS A 814 34.66 -96.37 -26.26
N HIS A 815 35.42 -95.58 -27.01
CA HIS A 815 36.43 -96.10 -27.94
C HIS A 815 37.55 -96.86 -27.22
N ALA A 816 38.04 -96.35 -26.08
CA ALA A 816 39.02 -97.04 -25.25
C ALA A 816 38.48 -98.37 -24.72
N TRP A 817 37.22 -98.40 -24.24
CA TRP A 817 36.56 -99.61 -23.75
C TRP A 817 36.29 -100.63 -24.87
N HIS A 818 35.83 -100.22 -26.05
CA HIS A 818 35.66 -101.12 -27.19
C HIS A 818 37.01 -101.71 -27.64
N LYS A 819 38.06 -100.88 -27.74
CA LYS A 819 39.41 -101.35 -28.09
C LYS A 819 39.97 -102.30 -27.04
N TRP A 820 39.72 -102.05 -25.75
CA TRP A 820 40.05 -102.97 -24.65
C TRP A 820 39.27 -104.28 -24.75
N ARG A 821 37.93 -104.22 -24.93
CA ARG A 821 37.06 -105.41 -25.03
C ARG A 821 37.43 -106.31 -26.21
N ILE A 822 37.74 -105.74 -27.38
CA ILE A 822 38.23 -106.49 -28.54
C ILE A 822 39.58 -107.13 -28.24
N ARG A 823 40.49 -106.40 -27.56
CA ARG A 823 41.79 -106.95 -27.14
C ARG A 823 41.65 -108.09 -26.12
N MET A 824 40.71 -107.99 -25.18
CA MET A 824 40.43 -109.06 -24.22
C MET A 824 39.81 -110.29 -24.91
N ALA A 825 38.88 -110.10 -25.85
CA ALA A 825 38.30 -111.21 -26.62
C ALA A 825 39.36 -111.91 -27.50
N CYS A 826 40.26 -111.14 -28.11
CA CYS A 826 41.39 -111.68 -28.88
C CYS A 826 42.37 -112.48 -28.01
N LEU A 827 42.62 -112.05 -26.76
CA LEU A 827 43.40 -112.82 -25.80
C LEU A 827 42.66 -114.10 -25.39
N ALA A 828 41.37 -114.01 -25.02
CA ALA A 828 40.58 -115.16 -24.61
C ALA A 828 40.47 -116.25 -25.70
N SER A 829 40.38 -115.88 -26.98
CA SER A 829 40.45 -116.85 -28.09
C SER A 829 41.79 -117.59 -28.11
N LYS A 830 42.91 -116.88 -27.93
CA LYS A 830 44.25 -117.48 -27.94
C LYS A 830 44.53 -118.41 -26.74
N GLU A 831 43.87 -118.19 -25.60
CA GLU A 831 43.90 -119.11 -24.47
C GLU A 831 43.07 -120.38 -24.78
N LEU A 832 41.91 -120.22 -25.45
CA LEU A 832 41.01 -121.33 -25.80
C LEU A 832 41.54 -122.23 -26.91
N ASP A 833 42.24 -121.67 -27.91
CA ASP A 833 42.84 -122.43 -29.02
C ASP A 833 44.06 -123.30 -28.59
N GLY A 834 44.46 -123.27 -27.31
CA GLY A 834 45.75 -123.79 -26.83
C GLY A 834 45.72 -124.88 -25.75
N MET A 835 44.55 -125.39 -25.33
CA MET A 835 44.44 -126.33 -24.19
C MET A 835 43.67 -127.61 -24.56
N GLU A 836 44.40 -128.67 -24.88
CA GLU A 836 43.87 -130.05 -24.88
C GLU A 836 43.53 -130.53 -23.46
N GLU A 837 42.66 -131.55 -23.35
CA GLU A 837 42.14 -132.03 -22.07
C GLU A 837 43.21 -132.68 -21.16
N LYS A 838 43.27 -132.24 -19.89
CA LYS A 838 43.72 -133.08 -18.75
C LYS A 838 43.07 -132.62 -17.42
N PRO A 839 42.81 -133.53 -16.46
CA PRO A 839 41.74 -133.32 -15.49
C PRO A 839 42.19 -132.82 -14.09
N MET A 840 41.29 -132.07 -13.44
CA MET A 840 41.09 -131.91 -11.97
C MET A 840 42.30 -131.50 -11.09
N PRO A 841 42.13 -130.45 -10.26
CA PRO A 841 41.60 -130.72 -8.91
C PRO A 841 40.60 -129.68 -8.37
N GLN A 842 40.16 -129.89 -7.12
CA GLN A 842 39.13 -129.13 -6.42
C GLN A 842 39.71 -128.09 -5.42
N ALA A 843 38.96 -126.99 -5.20
CA ALA A 843 38.92 -126.20 -3.94
C ALA A 843 40.20 -125.45 -3.48
N PRO A 844 40.15 -124.58 -2.45
CA PRO A 844 39.06 -123.68 -2.02
C PRO A 844 39.47 -122.19 -1.79
N GLY A 845 38.47 -121.30 -1.83
CA GLY A 845 38.40 -120.05 -1.05
C GLY A 845 38.84 -118.73 -1.73
N THR A 846 38.68 -117.54 -1.13
CA THR A 846 37.75 -117.03 -0.09
C THR A 846 38.05 -115.52 0.14
N LEU A 847 37.05 -114.69 0.48
CA LEU A 847 37.13 -113.21 0.77
C LEU A 847 37.49 -112.32 -0.45
N ARG A 848 36.63 -111.37 -0.89
CA ARG A 848 36.18 -110.08 -0.29
C ARG A 848 37.19 -108.90 -0.36
N SER A 849 36.97 -108.03 -1.34
CA SER A 849 37.02 -106.56 -1.19
C SER A 849 35.89 -105.98 -2.08
N SER A 850 34.89 -105.26 -1.57
CA SER A 850 34.96 -103.90 -1.01
C SER A 850 35.60 -102.95 -2.04
N MET A 851 34.90 -102.40 -3.04
CA MET A 851 33.54 -101.85 -3.10
C MET A 851 33.31 -100.63 -2.17
N SER A 852 32.77 -99.55 -2.77
CA SER A 852 32.47 -98.22 -2.20
C SER A 852 33.68 -97.32 -1.80
N PRO A 853 33.54 -95.98 -1.74
CA PRO A 853 32.52 -95.11 -2.36
C PRO A 853 33.14 -93.94 -3.17
N ALA A 854 33.20 -94.05 -4.50
CA ALA A 854 33.69 -92.97 -5.38
C ALA A 854 32.65 -91.87 -5.69
N HIS A 855 31.77 -91.53 -4.73
CA HIS A 855 30.56 -90.71 -4.97
C HIS A 855 30.32 -89.53 -4.00
N THR A 856 31.38 -88.86 -3.52
CA THR A 856 31.24 -87.62 -2.70
C THR A 856 31.95 -86.38 -3.26
N ARG A 857 32.87 -86.51 -4.23
CA ARG A 857 33.62 -85.35 -4.77
C ARG A 857 32.83 -84.41 -5.70
N PHE A 858 31.58 -84.74 -6.06
CA PHE A 858 30.77 -83.90 -6.96
C PHE A 858 29.83 -82.90 -6.27
N LEU A 859 29.55 -83.01 -4.96
CA LEU A 859 28.73 -82.00 -4.26
C LEU A 859 29.57 -80.80 -3.78
N GLY A 860 30.77 -81.02 -3.22
CA GLY A 860 31.62 -79.94 -2.70
C GLY A 860 32.01 -78.90 -3.77
N ALA A 861 32.21 -79.32 -5.02
CA ALA A 861 32.55 -78.44 -6.13
C ALA A 861 31.43 -77.44 -6.52
N ILE A 862 30.18 -77.70 -6.14
CA ILE A 862 29.03 -76.84 -6.47
C ILE A 862 29.00 -75.59 -5.59
N ILE A 863 29.49 -75.68 -4.35
CA ILE A 863 29.42 -74.58 -3.37
C ILE A 863 30.44 -73.47 -3.70
N HIS A 864 31.63 -73.82 -4.17
CA HIS A 864 32.75 -72.87 -4.31
C HIS A 864 32.70 -71.95 -5.55
N LEU A 865 31.74 -72.09 -6.46
CA LEU A 865 31.58 -71.16 -7.59
C LEU A 865 30.65 -69.96 -7.31
N TRP A 866 29.86 -69.98 -6.22
CA TRP A 866 28.89 -68.91 -5.95
C TRP A 866 29.51 -67.51 -5.72
N PRO A 867 30.68 -67.34 -5.05
CA PRO A 867 31.27 -66.02 -4.83
C PRO A 867 31.60 -65.24 -6.11
N LEU A 868 31.92 -65.94 -7.21
CA LEU A 868 32.27 -65.28 -8.48
C LEU A 868 31.10 -64.48 -9.07
N GLY A 869 29.85 -64.90 -8.81
CA GLY A 869 28.65 -64.18 -9.23
C GLY A 869 28.44 -62.88 -8.47
N LEU A 870 28.77 -62.84 -7.17
CA LEU A 870 28.63 -61.65 -6.33
C LEU A 870 29.73 -60.61 -6.59
N VAL A 871 30.98 -61.04 -6.77
CA VAL A 871 32.10 -60.12 -7.09
C VAL A 871 31.92 -59.46 -8.45
N LEU A 872 31.35 -60.17 -9.44
CA LEU A 872 31.06 -59.59 -10.76
C LEU A 872 29.78 -58.74 -10.78
N ALA A 873 28.80 -59.00 -9.93
CA ALA A 873 27.57 -58.21 -9.86
C ALA A 873 27.78 -56.78 -9.32
N ASN A 874 28.77 -56.60 -8.43
CA ASN A 874 29.00 -55.32 -7.73
C ASN A 874 30.14 -54.46 -8.32
N SER A 875 30.77 -54.84 -9.43
CA SER A 875 31.70 -53.93 -10.12
C SER A 875 30.95 -52.93 -11.00
N ALA A 876 30.41 -51.88 -10.37
CA ALA A 876 29.80 -50.76 -11.08
C ALA A 876 30.83 -50.06 -12.00
N ASP A 877 30.38 -49.54 -13.14
CA ASP A 877 31.24 -48.83 -14.10
C ASP A 877 31.77 -47.53 -13.50
N GLY A 878 33.10 -47.33 -13.50
CA GLY A 878 33.69 -46.10 -12.97
C GLY A 878 35.22 -46.00 -12.87
N VAL A 879 35.99 -47.11 -12.85
CA VAL A 879 37.46 -47.05 -12.66
C VAL A 879 38.21 -47.83 -13.75
N ARG A 880 39.24 -47.20 -14.35
CA ARG A 880 39.96 -47.74 -15.51
C ARG A 880 41.01 -48.80 -15.14
N GLY A 881 40.99 -49.92 -15.88
CA GLY A 881 42.17 -50.72 -16.18
C GLY A 881 42.74 -51.61 -15.06
N PHE A 882 43.55 -51.04 -14.17
CA PHE A 882 44.70 -51.78 -13.59
C PHE A 882 44.36 -52.70 -12.41
N GLN A 883 43.57 -52.24 -11.43
CA GLN A 883 43.32 -53.02 -10.19
C GLN A 883 42.54 -54.33 -10.42
N ARG A 884 41.76 -54.46 -11.51
CA ARG A 884 41.03 -55.70 -11.86
C ARG A 884 41.96 -56.92 -12.00
N LYS A 885 43.21 -56.73 -12.46
CA LYS A 885 44.19 -57.83 -12.57
C LYS A 885 44.69 -58.32 -11.21
N LEU A 886 44.88 -57.41 -10.26
CA LEU A 886 45.44 -57.72 -8.93
C LEU A 886 44.49 -58.58 -8.09
N VAL A 887 43.19 -58.21 -8.05
CA VAL A 887 42.16 -58.99 -7.35
C VAL A 887 42.01 -60.39 -7.95
N ALA A 888 41.98 -60.51 -9.28
CA ALA A 888 41.92 -61.80 -9.96
C ALA A 888 43.13 -62.70 -9.64
N HIS A 889 44.33 -62.13 -9.46
CA HIS A 889 45.53 -62.88 -9.09
C HIS A 889 45.52 -63.33 -7.63
N ALA A 890 44.96 -62.52 -6.72
CA ALA A 890 44.85 -62.86 -5.30
C ALA A 890 43.93 -64.07 -5.07
N CYS A 891 42.80 -64.15 -5.79
CA CYS A 891 41.83 -65.25 -5.69
C CYS A 891 42.34 -66.62 -6.21
N LEU A 892 43.57 -66.71 -6.74
CA LEU A 892 44.14 -67.94 -7.34
C LEU A 892 45.29 -68.55 -6.52
N ARG A 893 45.61 -68.04 -5.33
CA ARG A 893 46.60 -68.67 -4.44
C ARG A 893 45.99 -69.83 -3.64
N LEU A 894 46.13 -71.02 -4.19
CA LEU A 894 45.94 -72.31 -3.51
C LEU A 894 46.85 -72.41 -2.27
N PRO A 895 46.32 -72.76 -1.08
CA PRO A 895 47.13 -73.31 0.01
C PRO A 895 47.64 -74.69 -0.39
N SER A 896 48.93 -74.97 -0.16
CA SER A 896 49.49 -76.31 -0.40
C SER A 896 49.26 -77.20 0.82
N ASP A 897 48.39 -78.20 0.71
CA ASP A 897 48.33 -79.28 1.69
C ASP A 897 49.68 -80.01 1.80
N ARG A 898 50.14 -80.23 3.03
CA ARG A 898 51.04 -81.33 3.39
C ARG A 898 50.40 -82.06 4.58
N PRO A 899 50.11 -83.36 4.48
CA PRO A 899 49.15 -84.00 5.38
C PRO A 899 49.81 -84.55 6.66
N SER A 900 49.16 -84.34 7.82
CA SER A 900 49.34 -85.26 8.96
C SER A 900 48.16 -85.25 9.93
N ASN A 901 47.71 -86.46 10.27
CA ASN A 901 47.22 -86.87 11.60
C ASN A 901 45.88 -86.36 12.17
N LYS A 902 45.06 -87.37 12.51
CA LYS A 902 44.21 -87.48 13.72
C LYS A 902 43.14 -86.40 13.94
N VAL A 903 41.91 -86.76 13.52
CA VAL A 903 40.69 -86.40 14.27
C VAL A 903 40.12 -87.69 14.85
N GLN A 904 40.03 -87.78 16.18
CA GLN A 904 39.11 -88.69 16.86
C GLN A 904 37.85 -87.90 17.24
N THR A 905 36.71 -88.58 17.25
CA THR A 905 35.40 -88.07 17.68
C THR A 905 35.40 -87.74 19.18
N PRO A 906 34.53 -86.82 19.61
CA PRO A 906 33.27 -87.30 20.18
C PRO A 906 32.01 -86.69 19.54
N GLN A 907 30.85 -87.09 20.07
CA GLN A 907 29.52 -86.93 19.51
C GLN A 907 28.83 -85.59 19.92
N GLN A 908 27.77 -85.24 19.18
CA GLN A 908 26.44 -84.88 19.71
C GLN A 908 26.33 -83.82 20.84
N ASP A 909 25.67 -82.68 20.55
CA ASP A 909 24.36 -82.42 21.18
C ASP A 909 23.46 -81.38 20.45
N GLN A 910 22.37 -80.99 21.12
CA GLN A 910 21.08 -80.51 20.60
C GLN A 910 20.93 -79.05 20.11
N ALA A 911 19.73 -78.84 19.55
CA ALA A 911 19.11 -77.62 19.05
C ALA A 911 19.13 -76.37 19.97
N GLY A 912 18.98 -75.20 19.32
CA GLY A 912 18.62 -73.94 19.97
C GLY A 912 18.27 -72.85 18.95
N ILE A 913 17.10 -72.21 19.09
CA ILE A 913 16.71 -71.03 18.31
C ILE A 913 16.77 -69.81 19.23
N THR A 914 17.58 -68.81 18.87
CA THR A 914 17.44 -67.44 19.37
C THR A 914 17.90 -66.43 18.33
N SER A 915 17.25 -65.27 18.35
CA SER A 915 17.63 -64.06 17.60
C SER A 915 18.36 -63.11 18.53
N ILE A 916 19.30 -62.30 18.01
CA ILE A 916 19.38 -60.83 18.25
C ILE A 916 20.45 -60.19 17.33
N ARG A 917 20.39 -58.87 17.20
CA ARG A 917 21.17 -58.02 16.28
C ARG A 917 22.49 -57.52 16.91
N ALA A 918 23.29 -56.82 16.07
CA ALA A 918 24.34 -55.85 16.41
C ALA A 918 25.67 -56.44 16.92
N LEU A 919 26.84 -55.85 16.68
CA LEU A 919 27.24 -54.67 15.85
C LEU A 919 28.76 -54.79 15.54
N PRO A 920 29.28 -54.12 14.49
CA PRO A 920 30.68 -53.69 14.50
C PRO A 920 30.86 -52.18 14.26
N GLN A 921 31.98 -51.65 14.75
CA GLN A 921 32.32 -50.21 14.77
C GLN A 921 33.31 -49.84 13.65
N GLY A 922 33.25 -48.59 13.19
CA GLY A 922 34.20 -47.99 12.23
C GLY A 922 33.62 -47.75 10.82
N SER A 923 33.81 -46.60 10.14
CA SER A 923 34.70 -45.45 10.45
C SER A 923 34.21 -44.01 9.74
N ILE A 924 33.70 -41.90 10.52
CA ILE A 924 33.42 -40.41 10.19
C ILE A 924 34.37 -39.36 9.38
N LYS A 925 35.12 -39.65 8.27
CA LYS A 925 35.84 -38.74 7.30
C LYS A 925 34.95 -38.23 6.13
N PHE A 926 35.32 -37.17 5.42
CA PHE A 926 34.59 -36.70 4.22
C PHE A 926 35.55 -36.35 3.08
N HIS A 927 35.03 -36.16 1.87
CA HIS A 927 35.56 -35.17 0.93
C HIS A 927 34.42 -34.37 0.28
N CYS A 928 34.64 -33.09 0.02
CA CYS A 928 33.61 -32.11 -0.30
C CYS A 928 33.86 -31.45 -1.67
N ARG A 929 32.79 -31.06 -2.38
CA ARG A 929 32.54 -29.63 -2.74
C ARG A 929 31.20 -29.41 -3.49
N LYS A 930 30.82 -28.12 -3.53
CA LYS A 930 29.78 -27.50 -4.35
C LYS A 930 30.15 -27.56 -5.86
N SER A 931 29.36 -27.16 -6.86
CA SER A 931 27.93 -26.86 -7.02
C SER A 931 27.57 -27.24 -8.46
N PRO A 932 26.31 -27.42 -8.83
CA PRO A 932 25.91 -28.54 -10.63
C PRO A 932 26.90 -28.44 -11.82
N LEU A 933 27.03 -27.38 -12.63
CA LEU A 933 26.09 -27.03 -13.70
C LEU A 933 26.30 -27.97 -14.89
N GLN A 934 25.21 -28.42 -15.52
CA GLN A 934 25.18 -28.95 -16.89
C GLN A 934 24.48 -27.97 -17.87
N TYR A 935 24.39 -26.69 -17.47
CA TYR A 935 23.88 -25.58 -18.28
C TYR A 935 24.87 -24.38 -18.31
N ALA A 936 26.15 -24.63 -18.06
CA ALA A 936 27.20 -23.83 -18.70
C ALA A 936 27.33 -24.36 -20.14
N ASP A 937 27.52 -23.47 -21.11
CA ASP A 937 27.06 -23.69 -22.49
C ASP A 937 27.53 -25.00 -23.15
N ILE A 938 26.64 -25.62 -23.91
CA ILE A 938 26.82 -26.95 -24.52
C ILE A 938 27.66 -26.87 -25.81
N CYS A 939 27.88 -25.67 -26.35
CA CYS A 939 28.84 -25.40 -27.42
C CYS A 939 29.71 -24.18 -27.08
N PRO A 940 30.95 -24.36 -26.58
CA PRO A 940 31.91 -23.28 -26.48
C PRO A 940 32.38 -22.89 -27.89
N ASP A 941 31.88 -21.77 -28.39
CA ASP A 941 32.42 -21.09 -29.57
C ASP A 941 33.91 -20.75 -29.29
N PRO A 942 34.89 -21.12 -30.15
CA PRO A 942 36.32 -21.01 -29.82
C PRO A 942 36.89 -19.59 -29.70
N SER A 943 36.05 -18.56 -29.59
CA SER A 943 36.45 -17.22 -29.13
C SER A 943 36.89 -17.26 -27.66
N ALA A 944 38.20 -17.12 -27.43
CA ALA A 944 38.81 -17.37 -26.12
C ALA A 944 38.58 -16.24 -25.09
N SER A 945 37.40 -16.21 -24.44
CA SER A 945 37.15 -15.33 -23.29
C SER A 945 36.08 -15.83 -22.29
N CYS A 946 36.53 -16.01 -21.04
CA CYS A 946 35.77 -16.06 -19.78
C CYS A 946 34.89 -17.28 -19.40
N VAL A 947 35.07 -17.69 -18.15
CA VAL A 947 34.49 -18.82 -17.41
C VAL A 947 33.15 -18.45 -16.75
N THR A 948 32.19 -19.39 -16.58
CA THR A 948 31.29 -19.41 -15.39
C THR A 948 30.46 -20.70 -15.23
N GLY A 949 30.09 -21.05 -13.98
CA GLY A 949 29.06 -22.05 -13.62
C GLY A 949 29.47 -23.53 -13.63
N PHE A 950 29.38 -24.35 -12.56
CA PHE A 950 29.05 -24.12 -11.14
C PHE A 950 27.56 -23.91 -10.73
N ASN A 951 26.68 -24.93 -10.87
CA ASN A 951 25.51 -25.21 -9.97
C ASN A 951 24.72 -26.68 -10.21
N GLN A 952 24.42 -28.60 -8.97
CA GLN A 952 24.52 -29.34 -7.62
C GLN A 952 25.90 -29.59 -6.95
N ILE A 953 26.17 -29.48 -5.64
CA ILE A 953 25.38 -29.27 -4.39
C ILE A 953 24.33 -30.37 -4.15
N LEU A 954 24.47 -31.06 -3.00
CA LEU A 954 23.68 -32.23 -2.57
C LEU A 954 23.94 -33.46 -3.47
N LEU A 955 24.25 -34.65 -2.94
CA LEU A 955 23.86 -35.23 -1.63
C LEU A 955 25.04 -35.86 -0.86
N GLU A 956 24.91 -35.84 0.48
CA GLU A 956 25.13 -36.92 1.48
C GLU A 956 26.34 -37.89 1.32
N SER A 957 27.29 -38.04 2.25
CA SER A 957 27.26 -38.29 3.71
C SER A 957 27.09 -39.74 4.16
N HIS A 958 28.19 -40.52 4.21
CA HIS A 958 28.70 -41.16 5.44
C HIS A 958 30.19 -41.54 5.27
N ARG A 959 30.90 -41.84 6.38
CA ARG A 959 32.14 -41.09 6.64
C ARG A 959 33.50 -41.76 7.11
N PRO A 960 33.73 -42.29 8.33
CA PRO A 960 35.62 -42.30 9.47
C PRO A 960 37.09 -42.40 9.09
N VAL A 961 37.73 -42.14 10.24
CA VAL A 961 38.96 -41.50 10.69
C VAL A 961 39.46 -42.45 11.78
N GLN A 962 40.76 -42.55 11.94
CA GLN A 962 41.42 -43.46 12.89
C GLN A 962 41.24 -44.96 12.56
N VAL A 963 42.28 -45.77 12.78
CA VAL A 963 43.66 -45.35 13.15
C VAL A 963 44.34 -44.62 11.98
#